data_AF-A0A6I3L694-F1
#
_entry.id   AF-A0A6I3L694-F1
#
_cell.length_a   1.000
_cell.length_b   1.000
_cell.length_c   1.000
_cell.angle_alpha   90.00
_cell.angle_beta   90.00
_cell.angle_gamma   90.00
#
_symmetry.space_group_name_H-M   'P 1'
#
loop_
_entity.id
_entity.type
_entity.pdbx_description
1 polymer ?
#
loop_
_entity_poly.entity_id
_entity_poly.type
_entity_poly.pdbx_seq_one_letter_code
_entity_poly.pdbx_strand_id
1 'polypeptide(L)'
;MSRGVAASQSLDPVDVADRSDQRKQIARRYLDSDSRFPGTNGRSHRGIIDAYHGETGLPMDENAVAALNNAWAEVMAGHGAAGGGNLTDGRDGTPYAKRQPLVLRRLAAERLFARISRPVAGMPGVDIDPGEVIVGPYSSTVLLEEAIATLARPGGVLVCPEGYYKSVAGHVAKFGLRMAASSVTGDNDFRIDPDSLERTLKSHAAQGNLCGVLLTLPGNPVVADYTVEQLVEIGRVLVAAEVPVICDMSFDLLVEGHIPIASIVVPTARGPVRLYDRVLSITGNSKAFNAFGPCKLGAACSGDKVWLASVRERLRVAFQRETTHLVRATIEGTSEDYLIRNRTLLRERMATARALVAGINAGFGTELLRCLGSQDGMFLTIEFDAEVMSAAAVRSSADLEDLLLISAGVDCVALDRTGSRRMGVRLNVTTPRRATGEVGPGLVPELFDRIERLLQRIDDGMTYSGALLERRIPARSPRVTTVGVLRETAADELRVASTPDDVTALVRSGLKVVVEQDAGRWATFDDADYRAAGASVVPGPESVFAAADLITWVKPPAYDLDTMPTRTGQLLLGFQDPVKRRRSIHRLSQYGVESVAFEHMPPDLETAQLDPLSAMSRIAGEVAYLEGRGQLRDQDPDCVVCALVIGCGQAGLAAIDAAVRSGDVPPAAIGSRVEQRAVAFAHGAKRFVLDPDPAMVARCIASVRPNLVVCAAGRRGRPAPVLLDREGLAALPFGTVVVDLTAKAGGNCVVTRVDDTVTLANNVTVVSRSNFPSARPDIASRAYGAAAATAILGYSAAT
;
A
#
# COMPACT_ATOMS: atom_id res chain seq x y z
N MET A 1 20.04 -23.67 -22.68
CA MET A 1 18.73 -24.20 -22.24
C MET A 1 18.02 -23.13 -21.44
N SER A 2 17.02 -22.50 -22.04
CA SER A 2 16.17 -21.47 -21.45
C SER A 2 15.29 -22.07 -20.36
N ARG A 3 15.57 -21.78 -19.09
CA ARG A 3 14.59 -22.00 -18.04
C ARG A 3 13.56 -20.88 -18.15
N GLY A 4 12.34 -21.29 -18.51
CA GLY A 4 11.20 -20.40 -18.66
C GLY A 4 11.01 -19.59 -17.38
N VAL A 5 10.81 -18.29 -17.58
CA VAL A 5 10.19 -17.41 -16.59
C VAL A 5 8.88 -18.08 -16.23
N ALA A 6 8.78 -18.66 -15.03
CA ALA A 6 7.51 -19.10 -14.48
C ALA A 6 6.60 -17.87 -14.55
N ALA A 7 5.54 -17.96 -15.36
CA ALA A 7 4.54 -16.91 -15.48
C ALA A 7 4.17 -16.49 -14.05
N SER A 8 4.42 -15.23 -13.69
CA SER A 8 4.03 -14.74 -12.38
C SER A 8 2.54 -15.02 -12.26
N GLN A 9 2.16 -15.83 -11.27
CA GLN A 9 0.74 -16.06 -11.02
C GLN A 9 0.15 -14.67 -10.78
N SER A 10 -0.78 -14.28 -11.65
CA SER A 10 -1.50 -13.03 -11.50
C SER A 10 -2.20 -13.10 -10.15
N LEU A 11 -1.86 -12.17 -9.24
CA LEU A 11 -2.53 -12.06 -7.95
C LEU A 11 -4.05 -12.00 -8.19
N ASP A 12 -4.81 -12.75 -7.41
CA ASP A 12 -6.27 -12.68 -7.45
C ASP A 12 -6.65 -11.22 -7.14
N PRO A 13 -7.43 -10.56 -8.01
CA PRO A 13 -7.78 -9.18 -7.73
C PRO A 13 -8.60 -8.97 -6.46
N VAL A 14 -9.21 -10.01 -5.91
CA VAL A 14 -9.80 -10.01 -4.57
C VAL A 14 -8.72 -9.74 -3.52
N ASP A 15 -7.63 -10.50 -3.56
CA ASP A 15 -6.51 -10.35 -2.61
C ASP A 15 -5.86 -8.97 -2.71
N VAL A 16 -5.75 -8.44 -3.93
CA VAL A 16 -5.22 -7.08 -4.18
C VAL A 16 -6.13 -6.02 -3.54
N ALA A 17 -7.45 -6.13 -3.75
CA ALA A 17 -8.42 -5.21 -3.17
C ALA A 17 -8.40 -5.25 -1.63
N ASP A 18 -8.38 -6.44 -1.03
CA ASP A 18 -8.36 -6.59 0.42
C ASP A 18 -7.09 -6.00 1.05
N ARG A 19 -5.92 -6.22 0.41
CA ARG A 19 -4.64 -5.65 0.85
C ARG A 19 -4.65 -4.12 0.76
N SER A 20 -5.15 -3.55 -0.33
CA SER A 20 -5.26 -2.09 -0.50
C SER A 20 -6.21 -1.48 0.53
N ASP A 21 -7.35 -2.12 0.82
CA ASP A 21 -8.30 -1.60 1.83
C ASP A 21 -7.72 -1.63 3.25
N GLN A 22 -7.06 -2.73 3.62
CA GLN A 22 -6.34 -2.82 4.90
C GLN A 22 -5.26 -1.73 4.99
N ARG A 23 -4.53 -1.50 3.89
CA ARG A 23 -3.49 -0.48 3.86
C ARG A 23 -4.03 0.92 4.10
N LYS A 24 -5.10 1.29 3.39
CA LYS A 24 -5.79 2.56 3.60
C LYS A 24 -6.31 2.72 5.02
N GLN A 25 -6.89 1.67 5.59
CA GLN A 25 -7.39 1.71 6.97
C GLN A 25 -6.26 2.02 7.95
N ILE A 26 -5.07 1.45 7.74
CA ILE A 26 -3.88 1.77 8.54
C ILE A 26 -3.50 3.24 8.34
N ALA A 27 -3.31 3.68 7.10
CA ALA A 27 -2.88 5.05 6.78
C ALA A 27 -3.83 6.10 7.37
N ARG A 28 -5.14 5.87 7.32
CA ARG A 28 -6.16 6.76 7.90
C ARG A 28 -6.06 6.93 9.41
N ARG A 29 -5.45 5.99 10.15
CA ARG A 29 -5.24 6.15 11.61
C ARG A 29 -4.21 7.23 11.94
N TYR A 30 -3.39 7.60 10.95
CA TYR A 30 -2.34 8.62 11.07
C TYR A 30 -2.74 9.96 10.44
N LEU A 31 -3.98 10.07 9.96
CA LEU A 31 -4.52 11.26 9.33
C LEU A 31 -5.82 11.67 10.04
N ASP A 32 -5.97 12.97 10.27
CA ASP A 32 -7.15 13.58 10.87
C ASP A 32 -7.69 14.74 10.01
N SER A 33 -8.76 15.39 10.46
CA SER A 33 -9.33 16.56 9.78
C SER A 33 -8.36 17.75 9.69
N ASP A 34 -7.33 17.75 10.52
CA ASP A 34 -6.42 18.87 10.75
C ASP A 34 -5.10 18.72 10.00
N SER A 35 -4.86 17.52 9.48
CA SER A 35 -3.70 17.10 8.71
C SER A 35 -3.47 18.02 7.52
N ARG A 36 -2.22 18.46 7.37
CA ARG A 36 -1.80 19.38 6.31
C ARG A 36 -1.08 18.65 5.19
N PHE A 37 -1.33 19.12 3.97
CA PHE A 37 -0.73 18.60 2.74
C PHE A 37 -0.15 19.78 1.95
N PRO A 38 1.08 19.66 1.41
CA PRO A 38 1.69 20.73 0.63
C PRO A 38 1.00 20.85 -0.73
N GLY A 39 0.83 22.09 -1.21
CA GLY A 39 0.47 22.43 -2.58
C GLY A 39 1.62 23.11 -3.32
N THR A 40 1.45 23.45 -4.59
CA THR A 40 2.47 24.18 -5.34
C THR A 40 2.57 25.64 -4.89
N ASN A 41 3.67 26.32 -5.22
CA ASN A 41 3.90 27.74 -4.89
C ASN A 41 3.80 28.05 -3.38
N GLY A 42 4.24 27.12 -2.53
CA GLY A 42 4.24 27.29 -1.07
C GLY A 42 2.86 27.19 -0.41
N ARG A 43 1.82 26.81 -1.16
CA ARG A 43 0.46 26.59 -0.60
C ARG A 43 0.44 25.42 0.37
N SER A 44 -0.48 25.46 1.32
CA SER A 44 -0.73 24.37 2.27
C SER A 44 -2.23 24.16 2.40
N HIS A 45 -2.66 22.93 2.17
CA HIS A 45 -4.05 22.53 2.19
C HIS A 45 -4.35 21.65 3.40
N ARG A 46 -5.60 21.66 3.86
CA ARG A 46 -6.02 20.92 5.06
C ARG A 46 -6.98 19.80 4.72
N GLY A 47 -6.91 18.71 5.48
CA GLY A 47 -7.84 17.60 5.43
C GLY A 47 -7.76 16.78 4.13
N ILE A 48 -8.47 15.66 4.16
CA ILE A 48 -8.52 14.69 3.06
C ILE A 48 -9.60 15.09 2.06
N ILE A 49 -9.28 15.00 0.78
CA ILE A 49 -10.24 15.05 -0.33
C ILE A 49 -10.62 13.60 -0.68
N ASP A 50 -11.89 13.26 -0.48
CA ASP A 50 -12.52 12.03 -0.96
C ASP A 50 -12.86 12.19 -2.45
N ALA A 51 -11.99 11.61 -3.28
CA ALA A 51 -12.19 11.40 -4.71
C ALA A 51 -12.42 9.90 -5.01
N TYR A 52 -12.93 9.14 -4.05
CA TYR A 52 -13.15 7.69 -4.13
C TYR A 52 -14.63 7.34 -4.37
N HIS A 53 -15.55 8.03 -3.71
CA HIS A 53 -17.00 7.77 -3.85
C HIS A 53 -17.58 8.49 -5.06
N GLY A 54 -18.53 7.87 -5.77
CA GLY A 54 -19.09 8.36 -7.04
C GLY A 54 -20.44 9.08 -6.94
N GLU A 55 -20.87 9.46 -5.74
CA GLU A 55 -22.10 10.25 -5.55
C GLU A 55 -21.83 11.71 -5.95
N THR A 56 -22.73 12.33 -6.69
CA THR A 56 -22.52 13.69 -7.20
C THR A 56 -22.82 14.78 -6.18
N GLY A 57 -23.44 14.45 -5.05
CA GLY A 57 -23.86 15.43 -4.04
C GLY A 57 -24.80 16.53 -4.59
N LEU A 58 -25.35 16.36 -5.79
CA LEU A 58 -26.27 17.32 -6.40
C LEU A 58 -27.65 17.21 -5.71
N PRO A 59 -28.36 18.32 -5.55
CA PRO A 59 -29.73 18.28 -5.04
C PRO A 59 -30.62 17.50 -6.02
N MET A 60 -31.65 16.84 -5.47
CA MET A 60 -32.69 16.18 -6.26
C MET A 60 -33.47 17.23 -7.09
N ASP A 61 -34.03 16.81 -8.23
CA ASP A 61 -34.90 17.67 -9.05
C ASP A 61 -36.04 18.23 -8.19
N GLU A 62 -36.29 19.54 -8.27
CA GLU A 62 -37.37 20.21 -7.56
C GLU A 62 -38.75 19.62 -7.90
N ASN A 63 -38.94 19.18 -9.14
CA ASN A 63 -40.16 18.49 -9.57
C ASN A 63 -40.31 17.13 -8.88
N ALA A 64 -39.21 16.39 -8.72
CA ALA A 64 -39.18 15.13 -8.00
C ALA A 64 -39.38 15.33 -6.49
N VAL A 65 -38.83 16.39 -5.90
CA VAL A 65 -39.08 16.80 -4.51
C VAL A 65 -40.56 17.11 -4.30
N ALA A 66 -41.17 17.90 -5.17
CA ALA A 66 -42.58 18.24 -5.09
C ALA A 66 -43.47 16.99 -5.23
N ALA A 67 -43.19 16.14 -6.23
CA ALA A 67 -43.90 14.88 -6.43
C ALA A 67 -43.77 13.95 -5.22
N LEU A 68 -42.58 13.83 -4.65
CA LEU A 68 -42.33 13.00 -3.47
C LEU A 68 -43.06 13.53 -2.24
N ASN A 69 -43.06 14.85 -2.00
CA ASN A 69 -43.77 15.46 -0.89
C ASN A 69 -45.29 15.26 -1.01
N ASN A 70 -45.84 15.40 -2.21
CA ASN A 70 -47.26 15.14 -2.46
C ASN A 70 -47.59 13.65 -2.23
N ALA A 71 -46.79 12.74 -2.79
CA ALA A 71 -46.94 11.30 -2.59
C ALA A 71 -46.84 10.91 -1.10
N TRP A 72 -45.94 11.53 -0.35
CA TRP A 72 -45.81 11.32 1.09
C TRP A 72 -47.03 11.83 1.85
N ALA A 73 -47.51 13.04 1.53
CA ALA A 73 -48.71 13.59 2.14
C ALA A 73 -49.96 12.73 1.89
N GLU A 74 -50.13 12.20 0.67
CA GLU A 74 -51.18 11.25 0.33
C GLU A 74 -51.09 9.95 1.14
N VAL A 75 -49.89 9.36 1.24
CA VAL A 75 -49.64 8.16 2.05
C VAL A 75 -50.01 8.42 3.51
N MET A 76 -49.62 9.56 4.08
CA MET A 76 -49.92 9.90 5.47
C MET A 76 -51.40 10.22 5.71
N ALA A 77 -52.07 10.90 4.77
CA ALA A 77 -53.50 11.21 4.86
C ALA A 77 -54.38 9.95 4.78
N GLY A 78 -53.99 8.97 3.95
CA GLY A 78 -54.70 7.69 3.80
C GLY A 78 -54.69 6.78 5.04
N HIS A 79 -53.81 7.03 6.03
CA HIS A 79 -53.78 6.26 7.28
C HIS A 79 -54.82 6.73 8.32
N GLY A 80 -55.40 7.93 8.17
CA GLY A 80 -56.37 8.50 9.12
C GLY A 80 -57.84 8.16 8.85
N ALA A 81 -58.19 7.73 7.64
CA ALA A 81 -59.57 7.45 7.23
C ALA A 81 -59.75 5.96 6.90
N ALA A 82 -60.12 5.18 7.91
CA ALA A 82 -60.70 3.84 7.82
C ALA A 82 -60.03 2.79 6.89
N GLY A 83 -59.34 1.83 7.52
CA GLY A 83 -59.38 0.41 7.17
C GLY A 83 -59.06 -0.02 5.73
N GLY A 84 -57.84 -0.51 5.52
CA GLY A 84 -57.59 -1.62 4.58
C GLY A 84 -58.01 -1.43 3.11
N GLY A 85 -58.03 -0.20 2.60
CA GLY A 85 -58.38 0.07 1.21
C GLY A 85 -57.45 -0.66 0.22
N ASN A 86 -58.03 -1.54 -0.60
CA ASN A 86 -57.40 -2.14 -1.77
C ASN A 86 -57.05 -1.03 -2.79
N LEU A 87 -55.81 -0.54 -2.75
CA LEU A 87 -55.24 0.29 -3.82
C LEU A 87 -54.67 -0.66 -4.87
N THR A 88 -55.29 -0.68 -6.05
CA THR A 88 -54.95 -1.52 -7.22
C THR A 88 -53.79 -0.94 -8.02
N ASP A 89 -53.13 -1.73 -8.87
CA ASP A 89 -52.01 -1.30 -9.74
C ASP A 89 -52.54 -0.43 -10.92
N GLY A 90 -53.09 0.74 -10.61
CA GLY A 90 -53.79 1.63 -11.56
C GLY A 90 -55.31 1.53 -11.49
N ARG A 91 -56.00 2.26 -12.40
CA ARG A 91 -57.47 2.29 -12.52
C ARG A 91 -58.09 0.97 -13.04
N ASP A 92 -57.27 -0.03 -13.34
CA ASP A 92 -57.64 -1.25 -14.08
C ASP A 92 -57.96 -2.47 -13.21
N GLY A 93 -57.80 -2.39 -11.88
CA GLY A 93 -58.21 -3.44 -10.95
C GLY A 93 -57.20 -4.58 -10.75
N THR A 94 -55.99 -4.49 -11.30
CA THR A 94 -54.99 -5.57 -11.22
C THR A 94 -54.40 -5.72 -9.80
N PRO A 95 -54.23 -6.95 -9.25
CA PRO A 95 -53.64 -7.16 -7.92
C PRO A 95 -52.19 -6.65 -7.81
N TYR A 96 -51.87 -5.96 -6.72
CA TYR A 96 -50.52 -5.41 -6.48
C TYR A 96 -49.47 -6.51 -6.27
N ALA A 97 -48.53 -6.61 -7.21
CA ALA A 97 -47.42 -7.56 -7.16
C ALA A 97 -46.28 -7.05 -6.28
N LYS A 98 -46.33 -7.33 -4.97
CA LYS A 98 -45.37 -6.83 -3.96
C LYS A 98 -43.90 -7.02 -4.30
N ARG A 99 -43.51 -8.11 -4.98
CA ARG A 99 -42.10 -8.37 -5.31
C ARG A 99 -41.62 -7.67 -6.58
N GLN A 100 -42.50 -7.50 -7.58
CA GLN A 100 -42.15 -7.00 -8.92
C GLN A 100 -43.28 -6.12 -9.47
N PRO A 101 -43.55 -4.95 -8.86
CA PRO A 101 -44.68 -4.09 -9.26
C PRO A 101 -44.63 -3.77 -10.75
N LEU A 102 -45.73 -3.96 -11.48
CA LEU A 102 -45.74 -3.80 -12.94
C LEU A 102 -45.45 -2.36 -13.33
N VAL A 103 -45.98 -1.39 -12.59
CA VAL A 103 -45.69 0.03 -12.77
C VAL A 103 -44.20 0.35 -12.70
N LEU A 104 -43.46 -0.21 -11.73
CA LEU A 104 -42.02 0.03 -11.61
C LEU A 104 -41.22 -0.64 -12.73
N ARG A 105 -41.68 -1.81 -13.22
CA ARG A 105 -41.05 -2.48 -14.36
C ARG A 105 -41.25 -1.71 -15.67
N ARG A 106 -42.45 -1.15 -15.89
CA ARG A 106 -42.73 -0.25 -17.01
C ARG A 106 -41.86 1.00 -16.95
N LEU A 107 -41.84 1.68 -15.80
CA LEU A 107 -40.96 2.85 -15.60
C LEU A 107 -39.48 2.49 -15.79
N ALA A 108 -39.06 1.30 -15.34
CA ALA A 108 -37.70 0.83 -15.55
C ALA A 108 -37.35 0.66 -17.03
N ALA A 109 -38.21 0.01 -17.82
CA ALA A 109 -38.05 -0.12 -19.27
C ALA A 109 -38.00 1.26 -19.95
N GLU A 110 -38.93 2.16 -19.60
CA GLU A 110 -39.12 3.45 -20.28
C GLU A 110 -38.10 4.51 -19.91
N ARG A 111 -37.61 4.51 -18.65
CA ARG A 111 -36.74 5.57 -18.13
C ARG A 111 -35.32 5.10 -17.86
N LEU A 112 -35.12 3.83 -17.50
CA LEU A 112 -33.80 3.32 -17.12
C LEU A 112 -33.11 2.54 -18.25
N PHE A 113 -33.88 1.95 -19.18
CA PHE A 113 -33.38 1.14 -20.31
C PHE A 113 -33.79 1.68 -21.70
N ALA A 114 -34.19 2.95 -21.77
CA ALA A 114 -34.69 3.58 -22.99
C ALA A 114 -33.71 3.48 -24.18
N ARG A 115 -32.40 3.48 -23.92
CA ARG A 115 -31.36 3.39 -24.96
C ARG A 115 -31.22 1.99 -25.52
N ILE A 116 -31.66 0.93 -24.83
CA ILE A 116 -31.70 -0.40 -25.44
C ILE A 116 -32.70 -0.39 -26.59
N SER A 117 -33.84 0.28 -26.42
CA SER A 117 -34.89 0.41 -27.45
C SER A 117 -34.60 1.51 -28.47
N ARG A 118 -33.86 2.55 -28.09
CA ARG A 118 -33.48 3.67 -28.98
C ARG A 118 -32.00 4.03 -28.82
N PRO A 119 -31.08 3.17 -29.27
CA PRO A 119 -29.65 3.29 -28.95
C PRO A 119 -29.00 4.49 -29.63
N VAL A 120 -29.04 4.54 -30.96
CA VAL A 120 -28.52 5.64 -31.79
C VAL A 120 -29.38 5.77 -33.06
N ALA A 121 -29.28 6.91 -33.73
CA ALA A 121 -29.98 7.14 -34.99
C ALA A 121 -29.61 6.05 -36.01
N GLY A 122 -30.62 5.49 -36.69
CA GLY A 122 -30.44 4.46 -37.71
C GLY A 122 -30.33 3.02 -37.17
N MET A 123 -30.32 2.80 -35.86
CA MET A 123 -30.36 1.45 -35.27
C MET A 123 -31.71 1.18 -34.59
N PRO A 124 -32.43 0.10 -34.94
CA PRO A 124 -33.82 -0.13 -34.49
C PRO A 124 -33.94 -0.43 -32.99
N GLY A 125 -32.86 -0.83 -32.32
CA GLY A 125 -32.87 -1.20 -30.89
C GLY A 125 -33.67 -2.46 -30.59
N VAL A 126 -33.96 -2.69 -29.31
CA VAL A 126 -34.80 -3.79 -28.80
C VAL A 126 -35.93 -3.24 -27.94
N ASP A 127 -37.17 -3.50 -28.33
CA ASP A 127 -38.34 -3.18 -27.51
C ASP A 127 -38.39 -4.09 -26.27
N ILE A 128 -38.45 -3.50 -25.08
CA ILE A 128 -38.34 -4.22 -23.81
C ILE A 128 -39.74 -4.49 -23.26
N ASP A 129 -40.13 -5.75 -23.19
CA ASP A 129 -41.36 -6.14 -22.48
C ASP A 129 -41.18 -5.88 -20.97
N PRO A 130 -42.10 -5.19 -20.28
CA PRO A 130 -42.06 -5.07 -18.81
C PRO A 130 -42.01 -6.43 -18.08
N GLY A 131 -42.46 -7.51 -18.71
CA GLY A 131 -42.29 -8.91 -18.31
C GLY A 131 -40.84 -9.40 -18.28
N GLU A 132 -39.94 -8.74 -18.99
CA GLU A 132 -38.50 -9.02 -19.13
C GLU A 132 -37.63 -8.10 -18.23
N VAL A 133 -38.28 -7.33 -17.34
CA VAL A 133 -37.61 -6.42 -16.39
C VAL A 133 -37.74 -6.92 -14.95
N ILE A 134 -36.66 -6.89 -14.20
CA ILE A 134 -36.62 -7.07 -12.75
C ILE A 134 -36.43 -5.72 -12.09
N VAL A 135 -37.14 -5.47 -11.00
CA VAL A 135 -36.92 -4.32 -10.12
C VAL A 135 -36.65 -4.78 -8.69
N GLY A 136 -35.80 -4.06 -7.96
CA GLY A 136 -35.44 -4.36 -6.57
C GLY A 136 -35.56 -3.12 -5.69
N PRO A 137 -36.10 -3.22 -4.46
CA PRO A 137 -36.34 -2.08 -3.56
C PRO A 137 -35.07 -1.47 -2.97
N TYR A 138 -33.90 -2.01 -3.33
CA TYR A 138 -32.58 -1.58 -2.87
C TYR A 138 -31.64 -1.41 -4.06
N SER A 139 -30.41 -0.97 -3.77
CA SER A 139 -29.37 -0.74 -4.77
C SER A 139 -29.16 -1.91 -5.72
N SER A 140 -28.83 -1.60 -6.97
CA SER A 140 -28.49 -2.55 -8.03
C SER A 140 -27.35 -3.52 -7.71
N THR A 141 -26.54 -3.24 -6.69
CA THR A 141 -25.56 -4.20 -6.16
C THR A 141 -26.22 -5.49 -5.71
N VAL A 142 -27.42 -5.45 -5.10
CA VAL A 142 -28.14 -6.67 -4.70
C VAL A 142 -28.55 -7.48 -5.94
N LEU A 143 -29.03 -6.80 -7.00
CA LEU A 143 -29.35 -7.48 -8.26
C LEU A 143 -28.11 -8.09 -8.91
N LEU A 144 -26.99 -7.38 -8.92
CA LEU A 144 -25.71 -7.89 -9.41
C LEU A 144 -25.27 -9.12 -8.63
N GLU A 145 -25.34 -9.08 -7.30
CA GLU A 145 -24.98 -10.21 -6.44
C GLU A 145 -25.88 -11.42 -6.66
N GLU A 146 -27.19 -11.24 -6.74
CA GLU A 146 -28.11 -12.35 -7.01
C GLU A 146 -27.95 -12.91 -8.43
N ALA A 147 -27.64 -12.06 -9.41
CA ALA A 147 -27.27 -12.50 -10.75
C ALA A 147 -25.98 -13.33 -10.73
N ILE A 148 -24.92 -12.86 -10.08
CA ILE A 148 -23.66 -13.62 -9.90
C ILE A 148 -23.94 -14.96 -9.21
N ALA A 149 -24.79 -14.98 -8.19
CA ALA A 149 -25.12 -16.18 -7.45
C ALA A 149 -25.82 -17.25 -8.29
N THR A 150 -26.58 -16.87 -9.34
CA THR A 150 -27.14 -17.84 -10.30
C THR A 150 -26.07 -18.52 -11.17
N LEU A 151 -24.90 -17.90 -11.32
CA LEU A 151 -23.77 -18.42 -12.09
C LEU A 151 -22.75 -19.16 -11.21
N ALA A 152 -22.88 -19.03 -9.90
CA ALA A 152 -21.87 -19.47 -8.94
C ALA A 152 -21.72 -21.00 -8.91
N ARG A 153 -20.47 -21.43 -9.08
CA ARG A 153 -20.03 -22.82 -8.92
C ARG A 153 -18.68 -22.82 -8.19
N PRO A 154 -18.44 -23.74 -7.23
CA PRO A 154 -17.19 -23.75 -6.47
C PRO A 154 -15.95 -23.77 -7.39
N GLY A 155 -15.04 -22.82 -7.21
CA GLY A 155 -13.81 -22.71 -8.01
C GLY A 155 -14.01 -22.13 -9.42
N GLY A 156 -15.25 -21.78 -9.78
CA GLY A 156 -15.62 -21.16 -11.03
C GLY A 156 -15.05 -19.76 -11.21
N VAL A 157 -14.98 -19.30 -12.46
CA VAL A 157 -14.35 -18.04 -12.87
C VAL A 157 -15.35 -17.18 -13.63
N LEU A 158 -15.47 -15.92 -13.21
CA LEU A 158 -16.06 -14.87 -14.03
C LEU A 158 -14.94 -14.11 -14.74
N VAL A 159 -15.02 -14.06 -16.06
CA VAL A 159 -14.10 -13.24 -16.86
C VAL A 159 -14.64 -11.83 -16.94
N CYS A 160 -13.79 -10.85 -16.67
CA CYS A 160 -14.16 -9.45 -16.67
C CYS A 160 -13.05 -8.65 -17.34
N PRO A 161 -13.31 -7.92 -18.43
CA PRO A 161 -12.28 -7.06 -19.01
C PRO A 161 -11.71 -6.08 -17.98
N GLU A 162 -10.44 -5.74 -18.18
CA GLU A 162 -9.70 -4.80 -17.36
C GLU A 162 -10.48 -3.49 -17.12
N GLY A 163 -10.43 -2.98 -15.88
CA GLY A 163 -11.14 -1.77 -15.48
C GLY A 163 -12.50 -2.04 -14.83
N TYR A 164 -12.70 -3.17 -14.13
CA TYR A 164 -13.96 -3.49 -13.45
C TYR A 164 -14.15 -2.78 -12.08
N TYR A 165 -15.32 -2.90 -11.44
CA TYR A 165 -15.67 -2.06 -10.28
C TYR A 165 -14.92 -2.52 -9.02
N LYS A 166 -14.49 -1.55 -8.21
CA LYS A 166 -13.53 -1.69 -7.10
C LYS A 166 -13.85 -2.73 -6.02
N SER A 167 -15.10 -3.18 -5.92
CA SER A 167 -15.55 -4.20 -4.96
C SER A 167 -16.20 -5.42 -5.62
N VAL A 168 -16.27 -5.50 -6.95
CA VAL A 168 -16.87 -6.67 -7.64
C VAL A 168 -16.15 -7.93 -7.22
N ALA A 169 -14.83 -7.88 -7.04
CA ALA A 169 -14.05 -9.00 -6.52
C ALA A 169 -14.62 -9.54 -5.20
N GLY A 170 -14.92 -8.68 -4.22
CA GLY A 170 -15.58 -9.08 -2.98
C GLY A 170 -17.03 -9.58 -3.17
N HIS A 171 -17.79 -8.97 -4.08
CA HIS A 171 -19.15 -9.41 -4.43
C HIS A 171 -19.18 -10.76 -5.16
N VAL A 172 -18.07 -11.17 -5.78
CA VAL A 172 -17.88 -12.45 -6.48
C VAL A 172 -17.33 -13.52 -5.52
N ALA A 173 -16.30 -13.18 -4.75
CA ALA A 173 -15.60 -14.10 -3.84
C ALA A 173 -16.52 -14.73 -2.80
N LYS A 174 -17.52 -13.98 -2.30
CA LYS A 174 -18.48 -14.50 -1.31
C LYS A 174 -19.33 -15.68 -1.80
N PHE A 175 -19.37 -15.92 -3.12
CA PHE A 175 -20.06 -17.06 -3.73
C PHE A 175 -19.09 -18.19 -4.14
N GLY A 176 -17.83 -18.14 -3.72
CA GLY A 176 -16.81 -19.15 -4.05
C GLY A 176 -16.32 -19.10 -5.51
N LEU A 177 -16.57 -17.98 -6.19
CA LEU A 177 -16.09 -17.68 -7.54
C LEU A 177 -14.79 -16.86 -7.48
N ARG A 178 -13.96 -16.98 -8.52
CA ARG A 178 -12.79 -16.13 -8.77
C ARG A 178 -13.05 -15.18 -9.92
N MET A 179 -12.29 -14.10 -9.98
CA MET A 179 -12.28 -13.20 -11.14
C MET A 179 -11.03 -13.41 -11.98
N ALA A 180 -11.19 -13.37 -13.31
CA ALA A 180 -10.08 -13.30 -14.26
C ALA A 180 -10.23 -12.05 -15.11
N ALA A 181 -9.15 -11.27 -15.21
CA ALA A 181 -9.11 -10.08 -16.05
C ALA A 181 -8.63 -10.42 -17.47
N SER A 182 -9.31 -9.92 -18.50
CA SER A 182 -8.77 -9.88 -19.86
C SER A 182 -8.23 -8.48 -20.16
N SER A 183 -7.08 -8.38 -20.83
CA SER A 183 -6.49 -7.09 -21.21
C SER A 183 -7.40 -6.31 -22.15
N VAL A 184 -7.33 -4.98 -22.06
CA VAL A 184 -7.93 -3.99 -22.96
C VAL A 184 -6.91 -3.51 -24.01
N THR A 185 -7.34 -2.66 -24.94
CA THR A 185 -6.44 -1.97 -25.87
C THR A 185 -5.36 -1.19 -25.12
N GLY A 186 -4.15 -1.14 -25.70
CA GLY A 186 -3.01 -0.41 -25.13
C GLY A 186 -3.11 1.11 -25.24
N ASP A 187 -4.02 1.60 -26.09
CA ASP A 187 -4.29 3.03 -26.31
C ASP A 187 -4.97 3.69 -25.09
N ASN A 188 -5.17 5.00 -25.19
CA ASN A 188 -5.83 5.80 -24.16
C ASN A 188 -7.35 5.59 -24.13
N ASP A 189 -7.94 5.00 -25.18
CA ASP A 189 -9.38 4.72 -25.23
C ASP A 189 -9.75 3.57 -24.28
N PHE A 190 -8.81 2.64 -24.04
CA PHE A 190 -8.92 1.56 -23.04
C PHE A 190 -10.17 0.69 -23.31
N ARG A 191 -10.36 0.32 -24.57
CA ARG A 191 -11.48 -0.49 -25.05
C ARG A 191 -11.27 -1.96 -24.75
N ILE A 192 -12.36 -2.71 -24.62
CA ILE A 192 -12.30 -4.18 -24.61
C ILE A 192 -11.60 -4.63 -25.90
N ASP A 193 -10.51 -5.38 -25.77
CA ASP A 193 -9.83 -6.05 -26.87
C ASP A 193 -10.52 -7.41 -27.11
N PRO A 194 -11.23 -7.60 -28.25
CA PRO A 194 -11.95 -8.83 -28.54
C PRO A 194 -11.03 -10.06 -28.57
N ASP A 195 -9.79 -9.94 -29.06
CA ASP A 195 -8.85 -11.06 -29.17
C ASP A 195 -8.36 -11.51 -27.79
N SER A 196 -8.06 -10.54 -26.91
CA SER A 196 -7.71 -10.80 -25.52
C SER A 196 -8.86 -11.44 -24.74
N LEU A 197 -10.08 -10.92 -24.93
CA LEU A 197 -11.28 -11.48 -24.32
C LEU A 197 -11.50 -12.92 -24.80
N GLU A 198 -11.44 -13.18 -26.10
CA GLU A 198 -11.65 -14.51 -26.67
C GLU A 198 -10.64 -15.53 -26.15
N ARG A 199 -9.35 -15.18 -26.12
CA ARG A 199 -8.28 -16.05 -25.58
C ARG A 199 -8.52 -16.39 -24.10
N THR A 200 -8.91 -15.39 -23.32
CA THR A 200 -9.18 -15.57 -21.87
C THR A 200 -10.37 -16.50 -21.65
N LEU A 201 -11.47 -16.29 -22.39
CA LEU A 201 -12.67 -17.13 -22.32
C LEU A 201 -12.37 -18.57 -22.75
N LYS A 202 -11.68 -18.77 -23.88
CA LYS A 202 -11.28 -20.11 -24.37
C LYS A 202 -10.41 -20.85 -23.35
N SER A 203 -9.45 -20.15 -22.72
CA SER A 203 -8.58 -20.73 -21.69
C SER A 203 -9.37 -21.27 -20.49
N HIS A 204 -10.29 -20.46 -19.95
CA HIS A 204 -11.12 -20.88 -18.81
C HIS A 204 -12.19 -21.91 -19.17
N ALA A 205 -12.74 -21.84 -20.40
CA ALA A 205 -13.64 -22.86 -20.92
C ALA A 205 -12.93 -24.22 -21.03
N ALA A 206 -11.70 -24.25 -21.56
CA ALA A 206 -10.88 -25.47 -21.66
C ALA A 206 -10.54 -26.09 -20.29
N GLN A 207 -10.44 -25.26 -19.24
CA GLN A 207 -10.25 -25.71 -17.85
C GLN A 207 -11.56 -26.15 -17.17
N GLY A 208 -12.71 -26.00 -17.83
CA GLY A 208 -14.02 -26.33 -17.26
C GLY A 208 -14.45 -25.41 -16.11
N ASN A 209 -13.80 -24.26 -15.92
CA ASN A 209 -14.06 -23.35 -14.80
C ASN A 209 -14.77 -22.04 -15.20
N LEU A 210 -14.95 -21.75 -16.49
CA LEU A 210 -15.68 -20.56 -16.95
C LEU A 210 -17.16 -20.59 -16.52
N CYS A 211 -17.61 -19.56 -15.80
CA CYS A 211 -19.00 -19.42 -15.35
C CYS A 211 -19.78 -18.33 -16.06
N GLY A 212 -19.11 -17.30 -16.58
CA GLY A 212 -19.77 -16.17 -17.21
C GLY A 212 -18.82 -15.03 -17.49
N VAL A 213 -19.37 -13.99 -18.11
CA VAL A 213 -18.68 -12.73 -18.36
C VAL A 213 -19.36 -11.63 -17.58
N LEU A 214 -18.57 -10.78 -16.93
CA LEU A 214 -19.05 -9.53 -16.38
C LEU A 214 -18.50 -8.37 -17.21
N LEU A 215 -19.37 -7.58 -17.80
CA LEU A 215 -19.03 -6.36 -18.52
C LEU A 215 -19.41 -5.17 -17.65
N THR A 216 -18.58 -4.14 -17.68
CA THR A 216 -18.79 -2.95 -16.87
C THR A 216 -18.86 -1.71 -17.77
N LEU A 217 -19.89 -1.65 -18.62
CA LEU A 217 -20.01 -0.63 -19.66
C LEU A 217 -21.35 0.10 -19.61
N PRO A 218 -21.34 1.43 -19.46
CA PRO A 218 -20.29 2.32 -18.97
C PRO A 218 -20.42 2.49 -17.45
N GLY A 219 -20.78 1.43 -16.73
CA GLY A 219 -20.91 1.32 -15.27
C GLY A 219 -19.76 1.94 -14.46
N ASN A 220 -18.60 2.10 -15.07
CA ASN A 220 -17.33 1.85 -14.38
C ASN A 220 -16.17 2.72 -14.95
N PRO A 221 -14.93 2.70 -14.39
CA PRO A 221 -13.92 3.75 -14.56
C PRO A 221 -13.56 4.04 -15.99
N VAL A 222 -13.70 3.04 -16.83
CA VAL A 222 -13.30 3.10 -18.20
C VAL A 222 -14.56 3.05 -19.04
N VAL A 223 -15.22 4.20 -19.07
CA VAL A 223 -16.13 4.49 -20.17
C VAL A 223 -15.25 4.56 -21.40
N ALA A 224 -15.51 3.76 -22.43
CA ALA A 224 -14.81 3.85 -23.70
C ALA A 224 -15.85 4.07 -24.79
N ASP A 225 -15.49 4.81 -25.83
CA ASP A 225 -16.38 5.07 -26.94
C ASP A 225 -16.24 3.93 -27.95
N TYR A 226 -17.36 3.29 -28.27
CA TYR A 226 -17.40 2.18 -29.21
C TYR A 226 -18.26 2.54 -30.42
N THR A 227 -17.79 2.17 -31.60
CA THR A 227 -18.68 2.11 -32.78
C THR A 227 -19.55 0.84 -32.72
N VAL A 228 -20.60 0.82 -33.54
CA VAL A 228 -21.47 -0.37 -33.65
C VAL A 228 -20.66 -1.58 -34.12
N GLU A 229 -19.73 -1.40 -35.05
CA GLU A 229 -18.88 -2.47 -35.59
C GLU A 229 -18.00 -3.09 -34.52
N GLN A 230 -17.42 -2.26 -33.65
CA GLN A 230 -16.58 -2.71 -32.52
C GLN A 230 -17.42 -3.50 -31.50
N LEU A 231 -18.64 -3.04 -31.20
CA LEU A 231 -19.55 -3.79 -30.32
C LEU A 231 -20.03 -5.11 -30.95
N VAL A 232 -20.21 -5.15 -32.27
CA VAL A 232 -20.53 -6.39 -32.99
C VAL A 232 -19.37 -7.39 -32.87
N GLU A 233 -18.12 -6.92 -32.94
CA GLU A 233 -16.93 -7.77 -32.77
C GLU A 233 -16.84 -8.37 -31.36
N ILE A 234 -17.01 -7.55 -30.33
CA ILE A 234 -17.13 -8.02 -28.94
C ILE A 234 -18.30 -9.00 -28.81
N GLY A 235 -19.43 -8.68 -29.44
CA GLY A 235 -20.62 -9.53 -29.49
C GLY A 235 -20.34 -10.91 -30.09
N ARG A 236 -19.54 -11.02 -31.15
CA ARG A 236 -19.15 -12.31 -31.74
C ARG A 236 -18.41 -13.18 -30.74
N VAL A 237 -17.48 -12.59 -29.97
CA VAL A 237 -16.73 -13.29 -28.93
C VAL A 237 -17.67 -13.80 -27.83
N LEU A 238 -18.59 -12.95 -27.36
CA LEU A 238 -19.56 -13.32 -26.33
C LEU A 238 -20.53 -14.41 -26.79
N VAL A 239 -21.03 -14.34 -28.03
CA VAL A 239 -21.89 -15.35 -28.62
C VAL A 239 -21.16 -16.68 -28.76
N ALA A 240 -19.91 -16.66 -29.21
CA ALA A 240 -19.09 -17.86 -29.37
C ALA A 240 -18.72 -18.54 -28.04
N ALA A 241 -18.64 -17.77 -26.94
CA ALA A 241 -18.31 -18.31 -25.62
C ALA A 241 -19.44 -19.11 -24.98
N GLU A 242 -20.68 -18.95 -25.45
CA GLU A 242 -21.88 -19.66 -24.97
C GLU A 242 -22.08 -19.63 -23.44
N VAL A 243 -21.67 -18.54 -22.79
CA VAL A 243 -21.84 -18.33 -21.34
C VAL A 243 -22.70 -17.10 -21.04
N PRO A 244 -23.36 -17.05 -19.86
CA PRO A 244 -24.13 -15.89 -19.44
C PRO A 244 -23.26 -14.64 -19.32
N VAL A 245 -23.82 -13.49 -19.72
CA VAL A 245 -23.14 -12.20 -19.65
C VAL A 245 -23.93 -11.26 -18.75
N ILE A 246 -23.32 -10.79 -17.67
CA ILE A 246 -23.87 -9.71 -16.84
C ILE A 246 -23.24 -8.40 -17.32
N CYS A 247 -24.05 -7.37 -17.56
CA CYS A 247 -23.57 -6.04 -17.94
C CYS A 247 -24.02 -4.99 -16.93
N ASP A 248 -23.08 -4.39 -16.21
CA ASP A 248 -23.31 -3.20 -15.39
C ASP A 248 -23.39 -1.95 -16.29
N MET A 249 -24.61 -1.57 -16.61
CA MET A 249 -24.97 -0.53 -17.55
C MET A 249 -25.12 0.84 -16.88
N SER A 250 -24.86 1.90 -17.64
CA SER A 250 -25.06 3.26 -17.16
C SER A 250 -26.52 3.60 -17.07
N PHE A 251 -26.78 4.67 -16.33
CA PHE A 251 -28.01 5.39 -16.55
C PHE A 251 -28.03 6.06 -17.92
N ASP A 252 -28.92 5.60 -18.79
CA ASP A 252 -29.06 5.96 -20.22
C ASP A 252 -29.12 7.46 -20.52
N LEU A 253 -29.53 8.27 -19.53
CA LEU A 253 -29.68 9.72 -19.67
C LEU A 253 -28.46 10.50 -19.15
N LEU A 254 -27.53 9.86 -18.41
CA LEU A 254 -26.32 10.49 -17.89
C LEU A 254 -25.12 10.41 -18.85
N VAL A 255 -25.13 9.52 -19.84
CA VAL A 255 -23.99 9.26 -20.74
C VAL A 255 -24.52 9.26 -22.18
N GLU A 256 -24.17 10.27 -22.97
CA GLU A 256 -24.81 10.48 -24.29
C GLU A 256 -24.25 9.57 -25.38
N GLY A 257 -22.94 9.29 -25.37
CA GLY A 257 -22.25 8.50 -26.40
C GLY A 257 -22.35 6.98 -26.22
N HIS A 258 -23.05 6.50 -25.19
CA HIS A 258 -23.10 5.07 -24.90
C HIS A 258 -24.09 4.32 -25.79
N ILE A 259 -23.59 3.28 -26.46
CA ILE A 259 -24.41 2.29 -27.15
C ILE A 259 -24.52 1.04 -26.25
N PRO A 260 -25.72 0.70 -25.74
CA PRO A 260 -25.92 -0.50 -24.93
C PRO A 260 -25.56 -1.76 -25.71
N ILE A 261 -24.65 -2.58 -25.19
CA ILE A 261 -24.27 -3.84 -25.88
C ILE A 261 -25.46 -4.77 -26.06
N ALA A 262 -26.46 -4.72 -25.17
CA ALA A 262 -27.70 -5.48 -25.29
C ALA A 262 -28.54 -5.09 -26.52
N SER A 263 -28.36 -3.89 -27.08
CA SER A 263 -29.04 -3.45 -28.30
C SER A 263 -28.45 -4.02 -29.60
N ILE A 264 -27.29 -4.70 -29.50
CA ILE A 264 -26.54 -5.19 -30.65
C ILE A 264 -27.08 -6.54 -31.12
N VAL A 265 -27.17 -6.67 -32.44
CA VAL A 265 -27.48 -7.93 -33.12
C VAL A 265 -26.24 -8.41 -33.84
N VAL A 266 -25.77 -9.60 -33.48
CA VAL A 266 -24.55 -10.20 -34.00
C VAL A 266 -24.88 -11.11 -35.18
N PRO A 267 -24.34 -10.86 -36.38
CA PRO A 267 -24.48 -11.78 -37.50
C PRO A 267 -23.70 -13.07 -37.24
N THR A 268 -24.34 -14.23 -37.36
CA THR A 268 -23.68 -15.55 -37.25
C THR A 268 -24.06 -16.44 -38.43
N ALA A 269 -23.30 -17.52 -38.64
CA ALA A 269 -23.60 -18.52 -39.67
C ALA A 269 -24.97 -19.21 -39.48
N ARG A 270 -25.50 -19.22 -38.25
CA ARG A 270 -26.82 -19.81 -37.91
C ARG A 270 -27.95 -18.77 -37.91
N GLY A 271 -27.68 -17.54 -38.35
CA GLY A 271 -28.61 -16.41 -38.30
C GLY A 271 -28.21 -15.33 -37.28
N PRO A 272 -28.89 -14.18 -37.29
CA PRO A 272 -28.61 -13.09 -36.36
C PRO A 272 -28.95 -13.51 -34.92
N VAL A 273 -28.05 -13.19 -33.98
CA VAL A 273 -28.25 -13.41 -32.53
C VAL A 273 -28.37 -12.06 -31.84
N ARG A 274 -29.47 -11.83 -31.12
CA ARG A 274 -29.64 -10.61 -30.31
C ARG A 274 -28.86 -10.77 -29.01
N LEU A 275 -27.99 -9.82 -28.69
CA LEU A 275 -27.29 -9.84 -27.40
C LEU A 275 -28.24 -9.62 -26.22
N TYR A 276 -29.39 -8.97 -26.43
CA TYR A 276 -30.45 -8.86 -25.42
C TYR A 276 -30.88 -10.21 -24.83
N ASP A 277 -30.86 -11.27 -25.64
CA ASP A 277 -31.25 -12.63 -25.22
C ASP A 277 -30.12 -13.39 -24.49
N ARG A 278 -28.96 -12.76 -24.30
CA ARG A 278 -27.75 -13.36 -23.69
C ARG A 278 -27.17 -12.52 -22.56
N VAL A 279 -27.48 -11.23 -22.56
CA VAL A 279 -26.97 -10.25 -21.61
C VAL A 279 -28.05 -9.91 -20.59
N LEU A 280 -27.72 -10.00 -19.31
CA LEU A 280 -28.48 -9.38 -18.23
C LEU A 280 -27.92 -7.98 -17.99
N SER A 281 -28.65 -6.96 -18.44
CA SER A 281 -28.28 -5.56 -18.23
C SER A 281 -28.79 -5.10 -16.88
N ILE A 282 -27.92 -4.57 -16.01
CA ILE A 282 -28.26 -4.09 -14.66
C ILE A 282 -27.93 -2.60 -14.59
N THR A 283 -28.81 -1.77 -14.07
CA THR A 283 -28.56 -0.32 -13.90
C THR A 283 -27.55 -0.09 -12.78
N GLY A 284 -26.43 0.63 -12.97
CA GLY A 284 -25.39 0.75 -11.93
C GLY A 284 -25.81 1.53 -10.65
N ASN A 285 -25.38 1.06 -9.46
CA ASN A 285 -25.75 1.56 -8.13
C ASN A 285 -25.49 3.07 -7.91
N SER A 286 -24.28 3.56 -8.19
CA SER A 286 -23.93 4.98 -8.02
C SER A 286 -24.62 5.88 -9.06
N LYS A 287 -25.03 5.33 -10.20
CA LYS A 287 -25.57 6.11 -11.32
C LYS A 287 -27.06 6.40 -11.15
N ALA A 288 -27.84 5.47 -10.60
CA ALA A 288 -29.24 5.71 -10.26
C ALA A 288 -29.39 6.82 -9.20
N PHE A 289 -28.51 6.83 -8.18
CA PHE A 289 -28.45 7.90 -7.19
C PHE A 289 -28.18 9.27 -7.84
N ASN A 290 -27.27 9.32 -8.81
CA ASN A 290 -26.93 10.56 -9.51
C ASN A 290 -28.02 11.01 -10.51
N ALA A 291 -28.85 10.09 -10.98
CA ALA A 291 -29.94 10.39 -11.90
C ALA A 291 -31.21 10.86 -11.15
N PHE A 292 -31.57 10.21 -10.05
CA PHE A 292 -32.88 10.40 -9.40
C PHE A 292 -32.79 10.77 -7.91
N GLY A 293 -31.60 10.90 -7.33
CA GLY A 293 -31.41 11.22 -5.93
C GLY A 293 -31.50 10.00 -4.99
N PRO A 294 -31.81 10.21 -3.69
CA PRO A 294 -31.62 9.21 -2.64
C PRO A 294 -32.58 8.01 -2.69
N CYS A 295 -33.67 8.08 -3.47
CA CYS A 295 -34.63 6.98 -3.62
C CYS A 295 -34.06 5.92 -4.59
N LYS A 296 -33.26 4.99 -4.06
CA LYS A 296 -32.59 3.93 -4.85
C LYS A 296 -33.58 2.88 -5.36
N LEU A 297 -33.65 2.70 -6.68
CA LEU A 297 -34.30 1.57 -7.35
C LEU A 297 -33.26 0.81 -8.18
N GLY A 298 -33.02 -0.46 -7.87
CA GLY A 298 -32.25 -1.34 -8.74
C GLY A 298 -33.15 -1.90 -9.84
N ALA A 299 -32.67 -1.96 -11.08
CA ALA A 299 -33.37 -2.64 -12.17
C ALA A 299 -32.43 -3.48 -13.02
N ALA A 300 -32.96 -4.56 -13.60
CA ALA A 300 -32.26 -5.40 -14.57
C ALA A 300 -33.20 -5.83 -15.70
N CYS A 301 -32.70 -6.07 -16.92
CA CYS A 301 -33.48 -6.63 -18.01
C CYS A 301 -32.69 -7.63 -18.86
N SER A 302 -33.40 -8.62 -19.42
CA SER A 302 -32.86 -9.60 -20.35
C SER A 302 -33.97 -10.32 -21.11
N GLY A 303 -33.71 -10.68 -22.36
CA GLY A 303 -34.57 -11.56 -23.15
C GLY A 303 -34.50 -13.03 -22.73
N ASP A 304 -33.50 -13.43 -21.93
CA ASP A 304 -33.44 -14.76 -21.33
C ASP A 304 -34.42 -14.86 -20.14
N LYS A 305 -35.66 -15.23 -20.44
CA LYS A 305 -36.74 -15.36 -19.45
C LYS A 305 -36.45 -16.41 -18.38
N VAL A 306 -35.68 -17.45 -18.71
CA VAL A 306 -35.36 -18.54 -17.78
C VAL A 306 -34.33 -18.05 -16.76
N TRP A 307 -33.28 -17.40 -17.23
CA TRP A 307 -32.29 -16.81 -16.35
C TRP A 307 -32.90 -15.69 -15.50
N LEU A 308 -33.73 -14.84 -16.10
CA LEU A 308 -34.44 -13.77 -15.40
C LEU A 308 -35.35 -14.31 -14.29
N ALA A 309 -36.07 -15.41 -14.52
CA ALA A 309 -36.86 -16.08 -13.49
C ALA A 309 -36.00 -16.59 -12.34
N SER A 310 -34.84 -17.19 -12.65
CA SER A 310 -33.88 -17.67 -11.64
C SER A 310 -33.36 -16.54 -10.76
N VAL A 311 -33.05 -15.38 -11.34
CA VAL A 311 -32.65 -14.18 -10.56
C VAL A 311 -33.81 -13.69 -9.69
N ARG A 312 -35.05 -13.63 -10.23
CA ARG A 312 -36.24 -13.20 -9.47
C ARG A 312 -36.53 -14.08 -8.26
N GLU A 313 -36.39 -15.39 -8.37
CA GLU A 313 -36.63 -16.34 -7.28
C GLU A 313 -35.72 -16.10 -6.08
N ARG A 314 -34.50 -15.62 -6.34
CA ARG A 314 -33.51 -15.32 -5.30
C ARG A 314 -33.79 -14.00 -4.57
N LEU A 315 -34.54 -13.08 -5.17
CA LEU A 315 -34.89 -11.80 -4.56
C LEU A 315 -35.93 -11.99 -3.45
N ARG A 316 -35.47 -11.91 -2.20
CA ARG A 316 -36.31 -12.14 -1.00
C ARG A 316 -37.11 -10.93 -0.53
N VAL A 317 -36.77 -9.74 -1.01
CA VAL A 317 -37.38 -8.48 -0.54
C VAL A 317 -38.60 -8.11 -1.38
N ALA A 318 -39.65 -7.66 -0.72
CA ALA A 318 -40.85 -7.13 -1.34
C ALA A 318 -40.93 -5.60 -1.17
N PHE A 319 -41.41 -4.92 -2.20
CA PHE A 319 -41.89 -3.55 -2.11
C PHE A 319 -43.16 -3.52 -1.26
N GLN A 320 -43.24 -2.48 -0.42
CA GLN A 320 -44.53 -2.03 0.08
C GLN A 320 -45.15 -1.07 -0.93
N ARG A 321 -46.47 -0.95 -0.85
CA ARG A 321 -47.25 -0.07 -1.72
C ARG A 321 -46.76 1.38 -1.61
N GLU A 322 -46.51 1.83 -0.38
CA GLU A 322 -46.02 3.17 -0.06
C GLU A 322 -44.65 3.41 -0.68
N THR A 323 -43.72 2.44 -0.56
CA THR A 323 -42.41 2.50 -1.22
C THR A 323 -42.54 2.60 -2.75
N THR A 324 -43.49 1.85 -3.34
CA THR A 324 -43.74 1.90 -4.78
C THR A 324 -44.20 3.28 -5.22
N HIS A 325 -45.12 3.89 -4.47
CA HIS A 325 -45.63 5.23 -4.75
C HIS A 325 -44.53 6.29 -4.67
N LEU A 326 -43.68 6.22 -3.64
CA LEU A 326 -42.56 7.17 -3.47
C LEU A 326 -41.51 7.03 -4.58
N VAL A 327 -41.09 5.80 -4.91
CA VAL A 327 -40.14 5.55 -6.00
C VAL A 327 -40.70 6.02 -7.34
N ARG A 328 -41.97 5.75 -7.60
CA ARG A 328 -42.67 6.22 -8.80
C ARG A 328 -42.66 7.75 -8.87
N ALA A 329 -43.03 8.43 -7.79
CA ALA A 329 -43.03 9.89 -7.72
C ALA A 329 -41.64 10.48 -7.99
N THR A 330 -40.56 9.84 -7.52
CA THR A 330 -39.19 10.26 -7.83
C THR A 330 -38.86 10.11 -9.32
N ILE A 331 -39.12 8.94 -9.91
CA ILE A 331 -38.75 8.66 -11.32
C ILE A 331 -39.59 9.49 -12.28
N GLU A 332 -40.90 9.58 -12.06
CA GLU A 332 -41.82 10.36 -12.91
C GLU A 332 -41.61 11.87 -12.71
N GLY A 333 -41.32 12.30 -11.49
CA GLY A 333 -41.08 13.70 -11.16
C GLY A 333 -39.71 14.22 -11.59
N THR A 334 -38.75 13.35 -11.88
CA THR A 334 -37.45 13.79 -12.39
C THR A 334 -37.55 14.14 -13.87
N SER A 335 -37.29 15.40 -14.20
CA SER A 335 -37.35 15.94 -15.56
C SER A 335 -36.15 15.52 -16.41
N GLU A 336 -36.37 15.46 -17.73
CA GLU A 336 -35.26 15.25 -18.68
C GLU A 336 -34.26 16.42 -18.65
N ASP A 337 -34.74 17.65 -18.47
CA ASP A 337 -33.90 18.85 -18.35
C ASP A 337 -32.92 18.77 -17.16
N TYR A 338 -33.36 18.21 -16.03
CA TYR A 338 -32.48 17.97 -14.89
C TYR A 338 -31.36 16.97 -15.23
N LEU A 339 -31.71 15.87 -15.90
CA LEU A 339 -30.75 14.85 -16.31
C LEU A 339 -29.74 15.38 -17.33
N ILE A 340 -30.21 16.16 -18.31
CA ILE A 340 -29.36 16.84 -19.31
C ILE A 340 -28.41 17.82 -18.61
N ARG A 341 -28.92 18.65 -17.69
CA ARG A 341 -28.11 19.60 -16.91
C ARG A 341 -27.02 18.90 -16.12
N ASN A 342 -27.37 17.83 -15.40
CA ASN A 342 -26.41 17.04 -14.64
C ASN A 342 -25.33 16.48 -15.56
N ARG A 343 -25.71 15.86 -16.68
CA ARG A 343 -24.76 15.36 -17.68
C ARG A 343 -23.79 16.44 -18.19
N THR A 344 -24.30 17.62 -18.54
CA THR A 344 -23.47 18.75 -18.97
C THR A 344 -22.46 19.15 -17.90
N LEU A 345 -22.92 19.28 -16.64
CA LEU A 345 -22.04 19.63 -15.52
C LEU A 345 -20.95 18.58 -15.27
N LEU A 346 -21.28 17.28 -15.35
CA LEU A 346 -20.30 16.20 -15.19
C LEU A 346 -19.21 16.29 -16.27
N ARG A 347 -19.60 16.53 -17.53
CA ARG A 347 -18.67 16.71 -18.66
C ARG A 347 -17.78 17.93 -18.50
N GLU A 348 -18.32 19.07 -18.11
CA GLU A 348 -17.54 20.29 -17.86
C GLU A 348 -16.47 20.07 -16.77
N ARG A 349 -16.84 19.38 -15.69
CA ARG A 349 -15.90 19.02 -14.62
C ARG A 349 -14.84 18.02 -15.08
N MET A 350 -15.21 17.03 -15.88
CA MET A 350 -14.27 16.09 -16.50
C MET A 350 -13.28 16.81 -17.44
N ALA A 351 -13.79 17.71 -18.30
CA ALA A 351 -12.97 18.51 -19.20
C ALA A 351 -11.98 19.40 -18.42
N THR A 352 -12.45 20.04 -17.34
CA THR A 352 -11.61 20.84 -16.44
C THR A 352 -10.48 20.00 -15.84
N ALA A 353 -10.80 18.81 -15.32
CA ALA A 353 -9.81 17.91 -14.75
C ALA A 353 -8.75 17.46 -15.79
N ARG A 354 -9.19 17.11 -17.01
CA ARG A 354 -8.28 16.75 -18.10
C ARG A 354 -7.38 17.91 -18.52
N ALA A 355 -7.90 19.13 -18.53
CA ALA A 355 -7.11 20.33 -18.81
C ALA A 355 -6.06 20.59 -17.72
N LEU A 356 -6.39 20.36 -16.44
CA LEU A 356 -5.43 20.44 -15.34
C LEU A 356 -4.32 19.39 -15.46
N VAL A 357 -4.66 18.15 -15.83
CA VAL A 357 -3.66 17.11 -16.13
C VAL A 357 -2.72 17.53 -17.26
N ALA A 358 -3.26 18.06 -18.35
CA ALA A 358 -2.46 18.59 -19.46
C ALA A 358 -1.55 19.75 -19.01
N GLY A 359 -2.03 20.62 -18.13
CA GLY A 359 -1.25 21.71 -17.53
C GLY A 359 -0.08 21.20 -16.68
N ILE A 360 -0.30 20.15 -15.87
CA ILE A 360 0.77 19.51 -15.09
C ILE A 360 1.84 18.95 -16.04
N ASN A 361 1.45 18.15 -17.04
CA ASN A 361 2.40 17.59 -18.01
C ASN A 361 3.20 18.69 -18.74
N ALA A 362 2.53 19.78 -19.14
CA ALA A 362 3.21 20.92 -19.76
C ALA A 362 4.21 21.58 -18.80
N GLY A 363 3.89 21.70 -17.51
CA GLY A 363 4.79 22.24 -16.48
C GLY A 363 6.06 21.42 -16.30
N PHE A 364 5.96 20.09 -16.39
CA PHE A 364 7.11 19.18 -16.35
C PHE A 364 7.83 19.01 -17.70
N GLY A 365 7.22 19.47 -18.80
CA GLY A 365 7.75 19.29 -20.15
C GLY A 365 7.72 17.83 -20.64
N THR A 366 6.97 16.94 -19.98
CA THR A 366 6.83 15.52 -20.33
C THR A 366 5.47 14.99 -19.90
N GLU A 367 5.00 13.91 -20.53
CA GLU A 367 3.71 13.28 -20.23
C GLU A 367 3.83 12.36 -19.00
N LEU A 368 3.72 12.93 -17.80
CA LEU A 368 3.76 12.17 -16.54
C LEU A 368 2.42 11.51 -16.20
N LEU A 369 1.32 12.10 -16.66
CA LEU A 369 -0.04 11.70 -16.34
C LEU A 369 -0.85 11.51 -17.63
N ARG A 370 -1.39 10.31 -17.85
CA ARG A 370 -2.22 9.99 -19.02
C ARG A 370 -3.66 9.75 -18.60
N CYS A 371 -4.58 10.54 -19.15
CA CYS A 371 -6.01 10.34 -18.95
C CYS A 371 -6.51 9.18 -19.82
N LEU A 372 -7.11 8.16 -19.19
CA LEU A 372 -7.64 6.98 -19.87
C LEU A 372 -9.17 7.02 -19.96
N GLY A 373 -9.71 6.38 -21.00
CA GLY A 373 -11.13 6.30 -21.30
C GLY A 373 -11.73 7.60 -21.85
N SER A 374 -13.04 7.54 -22.06
CA SER A 374 -13.96 8.57 -22.53
C SER A 374 -14.18 9.69 -21.50
N GLN A 375 -14.73 10.79 -21.99
CA GLN A 375 -15.06 11.98 -21.22
C GLN A 375 -16.45 11.89 -20.56
N ASP A 376 -17.25 10.89 -20.93
CA ASP A 376 -18.62 10.74 -20.43
C ASP A 376 -18.70 9.93 -19.11
N GLY A 377 -17.54 9.61 -18.53
CA GLY A 377 -17.42 8.91 -17.25
C GLY A 377 -17.56 9.82 -16.03
N MET A 378 -17.90 9.22 -14.88
CA MET A 378 -17.94 9.92 -13.59
C MET A 378 -16.58 9.94 -12.88
N PHE A 379 -15.69 9.04 -13.30
CA PHE A 379 -14.36 8.89 -12.74
C PHE A 379 -13.35 9.20 -13.84
N LEU A 380 -12.40 10.07 -13.52
CA LEU A 380 -11.22 10.24 -14.35
C LEU A 380 -10.24 9.15 -13.96
N THR A 381 -9.85 8.35 -14.94
CA THR A 381 -8.77 7.38 -14.78
C THR A 381 -7.46 8.02 -15.24
N ILE A 382 -6.44 7.98 -14.38
CA ILE A 382 -5.12 8.53 -14.69
C ILE A 382 -4.08 7.44 -14.51
N GLU A 383 -3.34 7.17 -15.58
CA GLU A 383 -2.11 6.40 -15.53
C GLU A 383 -0.93 7.34 -15.29
N PHE A 384 -0.07 6.97 -14.36
CA PHE A 384 1.16 7.67 -14.01
C PHE A 384 2.32 7.03 -14.75
N ASP A 385 3.34 7.82 -15.09
CA ASP A 385 4.57 7.30 -15.67
C ASP A 385 5.21 6.23 -14.77
N ALA A 386 5.33 5.02 -15.30
CA ALA A 386 5.76 3.86 -14.52
C ALA A 386 7.23 3.93 -14.11
N GLU A 387 8.08 4.59 -14.90
CA GLU A 387 9.51 4.73 -14.59
C GLU A 387 9.71 5.71 -13.44
N VAL A 388 8.99 6.84 -13.46
CA VAL A 388 9.00 7.84 -12.37
C VAL A 388 8.45 7.22 -11.08
N MET A 389 7.33 6.51 -11.14
CA MET A 389 6.78 5.81 -9.97
C MET A 389 7.74 4.74 -9.43
N SER A 390 8.36 3.96 -10.32
CA SER A 390 9.36 2.96 -9.92
C SER A 390 10.60 3.59 -9.29
N ALA A 391 11.07 4.75 -9.78
CA ALA A 391 12.17 5.50 -9.18
C ALA A 391 11.84 5.99 -7.76
N ALA A 392 10.57 6.34 -7.52
CA ALA A 392 10.03 6.65 -6.19
C ALA A 392 9.77 5.41 -5.31
N ALA A 393 10.15 4.21 -5.78
CA ALA A 393 9.88 2.92 -5.13
C ALA A 393 8.38 2.60 -4.93
N VAL A 394 7.50 3.16 -5.77
CA VAL A 394 6.09 2.79 -5.88
C VAL A 394 5.99 1.59 -6.83
N ARG A 395 5.51 0.44 -6.32
CA ARG A 395 5.59 -0.84 -7.06
C ARG A 395 4.26 -1.29 -7.62
N SER A 396 3.16 -0.69 -7.16
CA SER A 396 1.81 -1.04 -7.52
C SER A 396 0.89 0.18 -7.46
N SER A 397 -0.27 0.09 -8.10
CA SER A 397 -1.29 1.12 -8.00
C SER A 397 -1.81 1.26 -6.57
N ALA A 398 -1.81 0.19 -5.77
CA ALA A 398 -2.09 0.25 -4.34
C ALA A 398 -1.06 1.08 -3.55
N ASP A 399 0.24 0.95 -3.86
CA ASP A 399 1.27 1.81 -3.24
C ASP A 399 1.09 3.28 -3.68
N LEU A 400 0.70 3.52 -4.94
CA LEU A 400 0.43 4.86 -5.47
C LEU A 400 -0.79 5.51 -4.79
N GLU A 401 -1.87 4.76 -4.64
CA GLU A 401 -3.08 5.18 -3.94
C GLU A 401 -2.79 5.53 -2.47
N ASP A 402 -1.98 4.72 -1.80
CA ASP A 402 -1.53 5.01 -0.43
C ASP A 402 -0.64 6.26 -0.39
N LEU A 403 0.30 6.39 -1.32
CA LEU A 403 1.16 7.57 -1.44
C LEU A 403 0.33 8.86 -1.64
N LEU A 404 -0.67 8.83 -2.50
CA LEU A 404 -1.61 9.94 -2.73
C LEU A 404 -2.38 10.27 -1.45
N LEU A 405 -2.82 9.27 -0.69
CA LEU A 405 -3.52 9.49 0.57
C LEU A 405 -2.61 10.14 1.62
N ILE A 406 -1.41 9.61 1.85
CA ILE A 406 -0.53 10.04 2.95
C ILE A 406 0.22 11.36 2.65
N SER A 407 0.57 11.59 1.39
CA SER A 407 1.39 12.74 0.98
C SER A 407 0.59 13.87 0.36
N ALA A 408 -0.51 13.56 -0.33
CA ALA A 408 -1.38 14.55 -0.97
C ALA A 408 -2.77 14.64 -0.30
N GLY A 409 -3.13 13.74 0.61
CA GLY A 409 -4.45 13.76 1.24
C GLY A 409 -5.57 13.53 0.23
N VAL A 410 -5.29 12.75 -0.82
CA VAL A 410 -6.25 12.41 -1.88
C VAL A 410 -6.62 10.94 -1.73
N ASP A 411 -7.87 10.69 -1.33
CA ASP A 411 -8.42 9.35 -1.29
C ASP A 411 -9.02 9.00 -2.66
N CYS A 412 -8.54 7.92 -3.26
CA CYS A 412 -8.82 7.53 -4.65
C CYS A 412 -8.99 6.01 -4.77
N VAL A 413 -9.10 5.46 -5.98
CA VAL A 413 -9.14 3.99 -6.21
C VAL A 413 -7.94 3.56 -7.04
N ALA A 414 -7.11 2.67 -6.53
CA ALA A 414 -6.02 2.05 -7.28
C ALA A 414 -6.53 1.19 -8.45
N LEU A 415 -5.85 1.23 -9.60
CA LEU A 415 -6.25 0.51 -10.81
C LEU A 415 -6.15 -1.02 -10.71
N ASP A 416 -5.24 -1.53 -9.90
CA ASP A 416 -5.09 -2.96 -9.63
C ASP A 416 -6.32 -3.57 -8.94
N ARG A 417 -7.05 -2.78 -8.13
CA ARG A 417 -8.39 -3.15 -7.61
C ARG A 417 -9.45 -3.33 -8.70
N THR A 418 -9.20 -2.79 -9.89
CA THR A 418 -10.10 -2.87 -11.05
C THR A 418 -9.61 -3.91 -12.07
N GLY A 419 -8.63 -4.73 -11.70
CA GLY A 419 -8.05 -5.75 -12.57
C GLY A 419 -7.03 -5.19 -13.57
N SER A 420 -6.70 -3.89 -13.46
CA SER A 420 -5.74 -3.22 -14.33
C SER A 420 -4.35 -3.25 -13.72
N ARG A 421 -3.37 -3.70 -14.50
CA ARG A 421 -1.96 -3.71 -14.09
C ARG A 421 -1.25 -2.40 -14.38
N ARG A 422 -1.94 -1.43 -14.98
CA ARG A 422 -1.39 -0.10 -15.24
C ARG A 422 -1.15 0.62 -13.93
N MET A 423 -0.05 1.37 -13.87
CA MET A 423 0.31 2.19 -12.72
C MET A 423 -0.60 3.42 -12.68
N GLY A 424 -1.65 3.41 -11.88
CA GLY A 424 -2.62 4.51 -11.91
C GLY A 424 -3.74 4.42 -10.90
N VAL A 425 -4.56 5.46 -10.90
CA VAL A 425 -5.69 5.61 -9.99
C VAL A 425 -6.93 6.14 -10.70
N ARG A 426 -8.08 5.99 -10.06
CA ARG A 426 -9.34 6.62 -10.44
C ARG A 426 -9.70 7.69 -9.43
N LEU A 427 -10.16 8.81 -9.96
CA LEU A 427 -10.54 9.99 -9.19
C LEU A 427 -11.98 10.38 -9.55
N ASN A 428 -12.85 10.50 -8.56
CA ASN A 428 -14.10 11.23 -8.74
C ASN A 428 -13.76 12.73 -8.83
N VAL A 429 -13.56 13.21 -10.06
CA VAL A 429 -13.37 14.62 -10.38
C VAL A 429 -14.67 15.34 -10.64
N THR A 430 -15.79 14.60 -10.71
CA THR A 430 -17.09 15.21 -10.91
C THR A 430 -17.63 15.78 -9.63
N THR A 431 -17.38 15.20 -8.46
CA THR A 431 -17.81 15.80 -7.18
C THR A 431 -16.93 15.34 -6.01
N PRO A 432 -15.66 15.76 -6.00
CA PRO A 432 -14.81 15.51 -4.83
C PRO A 432 -15.41 16.19 -3.60
N ARG A 433 -15.19 15.60 -2.42
CA ARG A 433 -15.73 16.08 -1.14
C ARG A 433 -14.68 16.04 -0.05
N ARG A 434 -14.75 16.93 0.93
CA ARG A 434 -13.98 16.74 2.17
C ARG A 434 -14.76 15.88 3.16
N ALA A 435 -14.03 15.24 4.08
CA ALA A 435 -14.63 14.51 5.19
C ALA A 435 -15.54 15.40 6.08
N THR A 436 -15.32 16.71 6.10
CA THR A 436 -16.13 17.70 6.83
C THR A 436 -17.46 18.03 6.15
N GLY A 437 -17.76 17.43 5.00
CA GLY A 437 -18.99 17.68 4.23
C GLY A 437 -18.92 18.85 3.25
N GLU A 438 -17.76 19.52 3.13
CA GLU A 438 -17.54 20.52 2.09
C GLU A 438 -17.56 19.87 0.70
N VAL A 439 -18.45 20.37 -0.16
CA VAL A 439 -18.59 19.96 -1.56
C VAL A 439 -18.53 21.23 -2.41
N GLY A 440 -17.72 21.25 -3.48
CA GLY A 440 -17.67 22.42 -4.35
C GLY A 440 -16.66 22.34 -5.50
N PRO A 441 -16.83 23.19 -6.54
CA PRO A 441 -15.98 23.18 -7.73
C PRO A 441 -14.51 23.54 -7.44
N GLY A 442 -14.22 24.25 -6.35
CA GLY A 442 -12.86 24.61 -5.94
C GLY A 442 -11.98 23.42 -5.54
N LEU A 443 -12.57 22.27 -5.22
CA LEU A 443 -11.82 21.08 -4.82
C LEU A 443 -11.13 20.37 -5.98
N VAL A 444 -11.61 20.54 -7.23
CA VAL A 444 -10.95 19.92 -8.40
C VAL A 444 -9.59 20.57 -8.68
N PRO A 445 -9.47 21.90 -8.80
CA PRO A 445 -8.16 22.56 -8.88
C PRO A 445 -7.23 22.24 -7.72
N GLU A 446 -7.75 22.20 -6.48
CA GLU A 446 -6.94 21.84 -5.31
C GLU A 446 -6.42 20.40 -5.39
N LEU A 447 -7.26 19.44 -5.79
CA LEU A 447 -6.86 18.04 -5.95
C LEU A 447 -5.66 17.92 -6.91
N PHE A 448 -5.71 18.61 -8.05
CA PHE A 448 -4.60 18.58 -9.02
C PHE A 448 -3.38 19.38 -8.57
N ASP A 449 -3.55 20.48 -7.83
CA ASP A 449 -2.43 21.19 -7.19
C ASP A 449 -1.65 20.30 -6.20
N ARG A 450 -2.38 19.47 -5.43
CA ARG A 450 -1.76 18.50 -4.51
C ARG A 450 -1.06 17.36 -5.25
N ILE A 451 -1.62 16.86 -6.34
CA ILE A 451 -0.99 15.84 -7.20
C ILE A 451 0.28 16.40 -7.85
N GLU A 452 0.21 17.61 -8.42
CA GLU A 452 1.37 18.29 -8.99
C GLU A 452 2.48 18.45 -7.96
N ARG A 453 2.14 18.90 -6.74
CA ARG A 453 3.13 19.03 -5.67
C ARG A 453 3.74 17.69 -5.27
N LEU A 454 2.96 16.61 -5.26
CA LEU A 454 3.49 15.27 -5.00
C LEU A 454 4.51 14.87 -6.07
N LEU A 455 4.21 15.08 -7.36
CA LEU A 455 5.13 14.81 -8.46
C LEU A 455 6.43 15.61 -8.34
N GLN A 456 6.35 16.89 -7.96
CA GLN A 456 7.54 17.72 -7.71
C GLN A 456 8.39 17.15 -6.57
N ARG A 457 7.76 16.67 -5.49
CA ARG A 457 8.49 16.06 -4.37
C ARG A 457 9.16 14.75 -4.79
N ILE A 458 8.51 13.96 -5.64
CA ILE A 458 9.09 12.74 -6.22
C ILE A 458 10.32 13.09 -7.07
N ASP A 459 10.23 14.12 -7.90
CA ASP A 459 11.35 14.64 -8.69
C ASP A 459 12.50 15.14 -7.79
N ASP A 460 12.17 15.78 -6.65
CA ASP A 460 13.11 16.17 -5.59
C ASP A 460 13.70 14.97 -4.80
N GLY A 461 13.34 13.73 -5.14
CA GLY A 461 13.88 12.49 -4.55
C GLY A 461 13.03 11.85 -3.44
N MET A 462 11.77 12.26 -3.28
CA MET A 462 10.83 11.57 -2.38
C MET A 462 10.61 10.12 -2.85
N THR A 463 10.66 9.20 -1.90
CA THR A 463 10.27 7.80 -2.10
C THR A 463 9.01 7.49 -1.31
N TYR A 464 8.29 6.43 -1.71
CA TYR A 464 7.13 5.93 -0.97
C TYR A 464 7.48 5.61 0.49
N SER A 465 8.60 4.92 0.74
CA SER A 465 9.07 4.67 2.11
C SER A 465 9.43 5.96 2.86
N GLY A 466 9.98 6.96 2.17
CA GLY A 466 10.22 8.29 2.75
C GLY A 466 8.93 8.97 3.20
N ALA A 467 7.88 8.96 2.36
CA ALA A 467 6.58 9.51 2.69
C ALA A 467 5.92 8.81 3.90
N LEU A 468 6.09 7.50 3.99
CA LEU A 468 5.62 6.71 5.14
C LEU A 468 6.33 7.11 6.44
N LEU A 469 7.65 7.27 6.37
CA LEU A 469 8.45 7.73 7.51
C LEU A 469 8.06 9.15 7.95
N GLU A 470 7.81 10.08 7.02
CA GLU A 470 7.34 11.44 7.33
C GLU A 470 6.04 11.44 8.15
N ARG A 471 5.14 10.48 7.87
CA ARG A 471 3.86 10.33 8.58
C ARG A 471 3.90 9.33 9.74
N ARG A 472 5.05 8.71 10.00
CA ARG A 472 5.22 7.63 10.99
C ARG A 472 4.29 6.43 10.73
N ILE A 473 3.95 6.19 9.48
CA ILE A 473 3.10 5.07 9.06
C ILE A 473 4.00 3.85 8.81
N PRO A 474 3.73 2.68 9.42
CA PRO A 474 4.52 1.47 9.16
C PRO A 474 4.41 1.07 7.69
N ALA A 475 5.52 0.64 7.07
CA ALA A 475 5.60 0.46 5.62
C ALA A 475 4.64 -0.59 5.06
N ARG A 476 4.37 -1.66 5.82
CA ARG A 476 3.23 -2.57 5.67
C ARG A 476 2.94 -3.20 7.04
N SER A 477 1.72 -3.69 7.24
CA SER A 477 1.43 -4.65 8.31
C SER A 477 1.59 -6.05 7.73
N PRO A 478 2.77 -6.68 7.79
CA PRO A 478 2.81 -8.13 7.65
C PRO A 478 1.96 -8.71 8.79
N ARG A 479 1.04 -9.62 8.49
CA ARG A 479 0.52 -10.52 9.52
C ARG A 479 1.66 -11.47 9.88
N VAL A 480 2.60 -10.99 10.69
CA VAL A 480 3.70 -11.83 11.18
C VAL A 480 3.10 -12.81 12.16
N THR A 481 3.08 -14.08 11.79
CA THR A 481 2.66 -15.17 12.68
C THR A 481 3.83 -16.07 13.06
N THR A 482 4.84 -16.15 12.18
CA THR A 482 6.04 -16.95 12.39
C THR A 482 7.31 -16.13 12.20
N VAL A 483 8.21 -16.20 13.18
CA VAL A 483 9.52 -15.54 13.21
C VAL A 483 10.63 -16.57 13.03
N GLY A 484 11.59 -16.30 12.17
CA GLY A 484 12.76 -17.12 11.89
C GLY A 484 14.04 -16.45 12.39
N VAL A 485 14.82 -17.14 13.22
CA VAL A 485 16.12 -16.67 13.71
C VAL A 485 17.22 -17.46 13.01
N LEU A 486 18.05 -16.79 12.22
CA LEU A 486 19.17 -17.43 11.52
C LEU A 486 20.41 -17.54 12.41
N ARG A 487 21.27 -18.50 12.08
CA ARG A 487 22.64 -18.55 12.58
C ARG A 487 23.48 -17.54 11.80
N GLU A 488 24.33 -16.81 12.50
CA GLU A 488 25.23 -15.87 11.86
C GLU A 488 26.31 -16.60 11.05
N THR A 489 26.52 -16.13 9.81
CA THR A 489 27.56 -16.64 8.89
C THR A 489 28.53 -15.55 8.43
N ALA A 490 28.28 -14.29 8.80
CA ALA A 490 29.18 -13.19 8.52
C ALA A 490 30.51 -13.38 9.26
N ALA A 491 31.61 -12.95 8.65
CA ALA A 491 32.94 -13.03 9.27
C ALA A 491 32.95 -12.29 10.62
N ASP A 492 33.56 -12.93 11.62
CA ASP A 492 33.73 -12.44 12.99
C ASP A 492 32.42 -11.97 13.64
N GLU A 493 31.33 -12.68 13.37
CA GLU A 493 30.02 -12.45 13.96
C GLU A 493 29.62 -13.62 14.87
N LEU A 494 29.72 -13.40 16.17
CA LEU A 494 29.46 -14.41 17.21
C LEU A 494 28.15 -14.17 17.96
N ARG A 495 27.42 -13.10 17.63
CA ARG A 495 26.12 -12.78 18.26
C ARG A 495 24.99 -13.60 17.64
N VAL A 496 23.79 -13.46 18.20
CA VAL A 496 22.53 -13.97 17.65
C VAL A 496 21.44 -12.91 17.74
N ALA A 497 20.54 -12.89 16.77
CA ALA A 497 19.51 -11.85 16.65
C ALA A 497 18.39 -11.96 17.70
N SER A 498 18.22 -13.13 18.31
CA SER A 498 17.24 -13.36 19.38
C SER A 498 17.76 -14.41 20.36
N THR A 499 17.78 -14.05 21.63
CA THR A 499 18.16 -14.94 22.73
C THR A 499 16.96 -15.80 23.18
N PRO A 500 17.16 -16.87 23.98
CA PRO A 500 16.05 -17.65 24.53
C PRO A 500 15.02 -16.81 25.33
N ASP A 501 15.47 -15.75 26.00
CA ASP A 501 14.59 -14.82 26.73
C ASP A 501 13.70 -14.02 25.75
N ASP A 502 14.28 -13.55 24.64
CA ASP A 502 13.53 -12.87 23.58
C ASP A 502 12.51 -13.82 22.93
N VAL A 503 12.92 -15.07 22.65
CA VAL A 503 12.04 -16.10 22.11
C VAL A 503 10.86 -16.35 23.05
N THR A 504 11.10 -16.44 24.36
CA THR A 504 10.03 -16.61 25.36
C THR A 504 9.03 -15.45 25.29
N ALA A 505 9.51 -14.21 25.14
CA ALA A 505 8.64 -13.04 25.01
C ALA A 505 7.80 -13.11 23.72
N LEU A 506 8.42 -13.43 22.58
CA LEU A 506 7.72 -13.56 21.29
C LEU A 506 6.66 -14.65 21.31
N VAL A 507 6.97 -15.83 21.87
CA VAL A 507 6.03 -16.95 21.99
C VAL A 507 4.85 -16.59 22.90
N ARG A 508 5.10 -15.89 24.02
CA ARG A 508 4.04 -15.41 24.92
C ARG A 508 3.08 -14.43 24.25
N SER A 509 3.55 -13.70 23.24
CA SER A 509 2.71 -12.80 22.41
C SER A 509 1.95 -13.52 21.30
N GLY A 510 2.01 -14.86 21.24
CA GLY A 510 1.24 -15.68 20.29
C GLY A 510 1.97 -15.98 18.97
N LEU A 511 3.25 -15.61 18.84
CA LEU A 511 4.05 -15.88 17.66
C LEU A 511 4.65 -17.29 17.70
N LYS A 512 4.80 -17.92 16.53
CA LYS A 512 5.63 -19.12 16.37
C LYS A 512 7.07 -18.69 16.12
N VAL A 513 8.04 -19.32 16.77
CA VAL A 513 9.46 -19.03 16.56
C VAL A 513 10.17 -20.27 16.04
N VAL A 514 10.92 -20.10 14.95
CA VAL A 514 11.77 -21.12 14.32
C VAL A 514 13.21 -20.63 14.39
N VAL A 515 14.12 -21.47 14.88
CA VAL A 515 15.53 -21.10 15.10
C VAL A 515 16.42 -22.06 14.32
N GLU A 516 17.38 -21.55 13.56
CA GLU A 516 18.41 -22.39 12.93
C GLU A 516 19.23 -23.11 14.01
N GLN A 517 19.55 -24.38 13.77
CA GLN A 517 20.43 -25.16 14.63
C GLN A 517 21.77 -24.43 14.89
N ASP A 518 22.22 -24.45 16.14
CA ASP A 518 23.45 -23.80 16.60
C ASP A 518 23.46 -22.26 16.45
N ALA A 519 22.31 -21.60 16.23
CA ALA A 519 22.26 -20.14 16.05
C ALA A 519 22.83 -19.35 17.23
N GLY A 520 22.55 -19.78 18.46
CA GLY A 520 23.00 -19.10 19.69
C GLY A 520 24.31 -19.61 20.28
N ARG A 521 24.95 -20.62 19.66
CA ARG A 521 26.08 -21.36 20.25
C ARG A 521 27.22 -20.44 20.72
N TRP A 522 27.59 -19.46 19.90
CA TRP A 522 28.67 -18.53 20.21
C TRP A 522 28.30 -17.43 21.21
N ALA A 523 27.01 -17.19 21.40
CA ALA A 523 26.46 -16.31 22.43
C ALA A 523 26.08 -17.08 23.72
N THR A 524 26.61 -18.30 23.89
CA THR A 524 26.41 -19.19 25.05
C THR A 524 24.97 -19.65 25.26
N PHE A 525 24.23 -19.87 24.17
CA PHE A 525 22.87 -20.43 24.20
C PHE A 525 22.83 -21.71 23.35
N ASP A 526 22.48 -22.83 23.98
CA ASP A 526 22.36 -24.12 23.29
C ASP A 526 20.97 -24.29 22.68
N ASP A 527 20.82 -25.15 21.68
CA ASP A 527 19.52 -25.44 21.06
C ASP A 527 18.47 -25.94 22.06
N ALA A 528 18.90 -26.55 23.17
CA ALA A 528 18.01 -26.98 24.25
C ALA A 528 17.33 -25.77 24.93
N ASP A 529 18.03 -24.65 25.07
CA ASP A 529 17.49 -23.43 25.66
C ASP A 529 16.39 -22.83 24.77
N TYR A 530 16.61 -22.84 23.45
CA TYR A 530 15.61 -22.39 22.48
C TYR A 530 14.36 -23.28 22.48
N ARG A 531 14.53 -24.61 22.57
CA ARG A 531 13.38 -25.53 22.70
C ARG A 531 12.61 -25.29 24.01
N ALA A 532 13.32 -25.06 25.12
CA ALA A 532 12.71 -24.73 26.41
C ALA A 532 11.94 -23.40 26.38
N ALA A 533 12.42 -22.43 25.60
CA ALA A 533 11.75 -21.14 25.35
C ALA A 533 10.53 -21.25 24.42
N GLY A 534 10.26 -22.41 23.83
CA GLY A 534 9.10 -22.67 22.97
C GLY A 534 9.36 -22.53 21.47
N ALA A 535 10.62 -22.38 21.04
CA ALA A 535 10.97 -22.37 19.61
C ALA A 535 11.08 -23.79 19.02
N SER A 536 10.88 -23.88 17.71
CA SER A 536 11.22 -25.05 16.91
C SER A 536 12.63 -24.88 16.31
N VAL A 537 13.56 -25.79 16.64
CA VAL A 537 14.92 -25.76 16.08
C VAL A 537 14.96 -26.56 14.77
N VAL A 538 15.51 -25.98 13.69
CA VAL A 538 15.55 -26.55 12.34
C VAL A 538 16.97 -26.61 11.77
N PRO A 539 17.30 -27.57 10.87
CA PRO A 539 18.70 -27.92 10.56
C PRO A 539 19.46 -26.92 9.66
N GLY A 540 18.80 -25.91 9.08
CA GLY A 540 19.48 -24.97 8.19
C GLY A 540 18.62 -23.80 7.72
N PRO A 541 19.25 -22.83 7.02
CA PRO A 541 18.60 -21.57 6.66
C PRO A 541 17.41 -21.78 5.71
N GLU A 542 17.48 -22.73 4.78
CA GLU A 542 16.38 -23.05 3.86
C GLU A 542 15.08 -23.39 4.62
N SER A 543 15.18 -24.11 5.74
CA SER A 543 14.03 -24.48 6.58
C SER A 543 13.45 -23.26 7.32
N VAL A 544 14.32 -22.34 7.75
CA VAL A 544 13.89 -21.07 8.36
C VAL A 544 13.15 -20.21 7.33
N PHE A 545 13.73 -20.05 6.13
CA PHE A 545 13.10 -19.31 5.03
C PHE A 545 11.77 -19.93 4.59
N ALA A 546 11.68 -21.26 4.53
CA ALA A 546 10.43 -21.93 4.17
C ALA A 546 9.32 -21.69 5.20
N ALA A 547 9.66 -21.63 6.49
CA ALA A 547 8.67 -21.58 7.59
C ALA A 547 8.26 -20.15 8.03
N ALA A 548 9.19 -19.18 8.00
CA ALA A 548 8.99 -17.89 8.66
C ALA A 548 8.37 -16.81 7.76
N ASP A 549 7.55 -15.93 8.36
CA ASP A 549 7.03 -14.71 7.72
C ASP A 549 8.02 -13.55 7.87
N LEU A 550 8.68 -13.49 9.04
CA LEU A 550 9.75 -12.53 9.36
C LEU A 550 11.02 -13.31 9.68
N ILE A 551 12.13 -12.97 9.02
CA ILE A 551 13.44 -13.58 9.24
C ILE A 551 14.37 -12.51 9.82
N THR A 552 15.03 -12.83 10.93
CA THR A 552 15.92 -11.90 11.61
C THR A 552 17.34 -12.44 11.76
N TRP A 553 18.29 -11.51 11.66
CA TRP A 553 19.73 -11.70 11.82
C TRP A 553 20.35 -10.42 12.40
N VAL A 554 21.55 -10.54 12.94
CA VAL A 554 22.39 -9.41 13.33
C VAL A 554 23.01 -8.78 12.09
N LYS A 555 23.73 -9.56 11.28
CA LYS A 555 24.31 -9.10 10.01
C LYS A 555 23.79 -9.91 8.82
N PRO A 556 23.85 -9.33 7.61
CA PRO A 556 23.48 -10.06 6.41
C PRO A 556 24.28 -11.38 6.29
N PRO A 557 23.63 -12.51 5.96
CA PRO A 557 24.32 -13.78 5.78
C PRO A 557 25.38 -13.72 4.67
N ALA A 558 26.41 -14.55 4.78
CA ALA A 558 27.51 -14.60 3.81
C ALA A 558 27.12 -15.26 2.47
N TYR A 559 26.05 -16.06 2.47
CA TYR A 559 25.51 -16.71 1.27
C TYR A 559 24.56 -15.79 0.49
N ASP A 560 24.37 -16.09 -0.80
CA ASP A 560 23.45 -15.32 -1.65
C ASP A 560 22.00 -15.63 -1.28
N LEU A 561 21.27 -14.61 -0.84
CA LEU A 561 19.86 -14.72 -0.47
C LEU A 561 18.96 -15.10 -1.65
N ASP A 562 19.38 -14.86 -2.89
CA ASP A 562 18.63 -15.26 -4.08
C ASP A 562 18.55 -16.80 -4.23
N THR A 563 19.37 -17.55 -3.49
CA THR A 563 19.34 -19.03 -3.45
C THR A 563 18.33 -19.59 -2.45
N MET A 564 17.78 -18.75 -1.57
CA MET A 564 16.87 -19.18 -0.52
C MET A 564 15.42 -19.34 -1.04
N PRO A 565 14.60 -20.23 -0.44
CA PRO A 565 13.20 -20.41 -0.79
C PRO A 565 12.33 -19.24 -0.28
N THR A 566 12.53 -18.07 -0.86
CA THR A 566 11.82 -16.83 -0.50
C THR A 566 10.37 -16.84 -0.99
N ARG A 567 9.50 -16.17 -0.24
CA ARG A 567 8.06 -16.05 -0.53
C ARG A 567 7.65 -14.58 -0.53
N THR A 568 6.72 -14.23 -1.41
CA THR A 568 6.11 -12.90 -1.43
C THR A 568 5.48 -12.57 -0.08
N GLY A 569 5.78 -11.39 0.45
CA GLY A 569 5.31 -10.91 1.75
C GLY A 569 6.25 -11.22 2.92
N GLN A 570 7.39 -11.89 2.69
CA GLN A 570 8.39 -12.10 3.73
C GLN A 570 9.13 -10.82 4.09
N LEU A 571 9.44 -10.68 5.38
CA LEU A 571 10.17 -9.55 5.94
C LEU A 571 11.54 -9.97 6.45
N LEU A 572 12.59 -9.27 6.03
CA LEU A 572 13.96 -9.42 6.52
C LEU A 572 14.25 -8.28 7.51
N LEU A 573 14.66 -8.61 8.74
CA LEU A 573 14.87 -7.64 9.81
C LEU A 573 16.27 -7.80 10.42
N GLY A 574 17.05 -6.72 10.41
CA GLY A 574 18.39 -6.75 11.01
C GLY A 574 19.24 -5.55 10.58
N PHE A 575 20.55 -5.63 10.76
CA PHE A 575 21.44 -4.77 9.98
C PHE A 575 21.46 -5.28 8.53
N GLN A 576 21.24 -4.40 7.57
CA GLN A 576 21.02 -4.76 6.16
C GLN A 576 22.17 -4.34 5.24
N ASP A 577 23.10 -3.49 5.68
CA ASP A 577 24.13 -2.89 4.83
C ASP A 577 23.58 -2.36 3.48
N PRO A 578 22.55 -1.49 3.48
CA PRO A 578 21.75 -1.16 2.30
C PRO A 578 22.54 -0.51 1.17
N VAL A 579 23.64 0.19 1.47
CA VAL A 579 24.57 0.73 0.46
C VAL A 579 25.30 -0.39 -0.28
N LYS A 580 25.84 -1.38 0.45
CA LYS A 580 26.58 -2.50 -0.14
C LYS A 580 25.63 -3.50 -0.82
N ARG A 581 24.45 -3.73 -0.23
CA ARG A 581 23.47 -4.73 -0.67
C ARG A 581 22.36 -4.16 -1.57
N ARG A 582 22.48 -2.92 -2.06
CA ARG A 582 21.46 -2.24 -2.88
C ARG A 582 20.91 -3.12 -4.02
N ARG A 583 21.78 -3.80 -4.77
CA ARG A 583 21.38 -4.68 -5.88
C ARG A 583 20.62 -5.92 -5.42
N SER A 584 21.09 -6.58 -4.35
CA SER A 584 20.42 -7.76 -3.78
C SER A 584 19.06 -7.38 -3.18
N ILE A 585 18.98 -6.29 -2.42
CA ILE A 585 17.71 -5.77 -1.87
C ILE A 585 16.74 -5.45 -3.01
N HIS A 586 17.20 -4.83 -4.09
CA HIS A 586 16.36 -4.56 -5.25
C HIS A 586 15.82 -5.85 -5.89
N ARG A 587 16.65 -6.86 -6.12
CA ARG A 587 16.20 -8.16 -6.68
C ARG A 587 15.17 -8.85 -5.78
N LEU A 588 15.45 -8.96 -4.47
CA LEU A 588 14.51 -9.52 -3.50
C LEU A 588 13.17 -8.77 -3.47
N SER A 589 13.21 -7.44 -3.64
CA SER A 589 12.00 -6.63 -3.69
C SER A 589 11.09 -6.93 -4.90
N GLN A 590 11.66 -7.39 -6.02
CA GLN A 590 10.90 -7.81 -7.20
C GLN A 590 10.12 -9.12 -6.95
N TYR A 591 10.56 -9.95 -5.99
CA TYR A 591 9.84 -11.13 -5.52
C TYR A 591 8.86 -10.84 -4.38
N GLY A 592 8.72 -9.55 -4.01
CA GLY A 592 7.86 -9.12 -2.92
C GLY A 592 8.41 -9.41 -1.52
N VAL A 593 9.74 -9.57 -1.40
CA VAL A 593 10.43 -9.64 -0.10
C VAL A 593 10.78 -8.21 0.35
N GLU A 594 10.55 -7.91 1.61
CA GLU A 594 10.83 -6.61 2.22
C GLU A 594 12.03 -6.69 3.15
N SER A 595 12.77 -5.59 3.27
CA SER A 595 14.00 -5.52 4.06
C SER A 595 13.98 -4.28 4.92
N VAL A 596 13.96 -4.46 6.24
CA VAL A 596 14.03 -3.40 7.24
C VAL A 596 15.44 -3.37 7.82
N ALA A 597 16.07 -2.20 7.67
CA ALA A 597 17.43 -1.91 8.08
C ALA A 597 17.42 -1.15 9.40
N PHE A 598 17.89 -1.77 10.48
CA PHE A 598 18.03 -1.09 11.77
C PHE A 598 18.95 0.11 11.70
N GLU A 599 19.89 0.12 10.75
CA GLU A 599 20.68 1.29 10.47
C GLU A 599 19.73 2.44 10.17
N HIS A 600 18.80 2.34 9.22
CA HIS A 600 17.95 3.45 8.77
C HIS A 600 16.78 3.83 9.69
N MET A 601 16.66 3.24 10.88
CA MET A 601 15.63 3.69 11.83
C MET A 601 15.89 5.15 12.27
N PRO A 602 14.85 6.01 12.28
CA PRO A 602 14.97 7.37 12.78
C PRO A 602 15.31 7.38 14.28
N PRO A 603 16.31 8.18 14.73
CA PRO A 603 16.71 8.23 16.13
C PRO A 603 15.72 8.92 17.06
N ASP A 604 14.65 9.54 16.54
CA ASP A 604 13.61 10.31 17.24
C ASP A 604 12.32 9.53 17.54
N LEU A 605 12.25 8.24 17.20
CA LEU A 605 11.16 7.38 17.67
C LEU A 605 11.19 7.34 19.20
N GLU A 606 10.08 7.69 19.86
CA GLU A 606 9.92 7.80 21.33
C GLU A 606 10.30 6.53 22.10
N THR A 607 10.52 5.42 21.41
CA THR A 607 11.08 4.19 21.94
C THR A 607 12.61 4.19 21.83
N ALA A 608 13.30 4.83 22.78
CA ALA A 608 14.74 4.58 23.01
C ALA A 608 15.10 3.08 23.19
N GLN A 609 14.09 2.22 23.33
CA GLN A 609 14.15 0.75 23.38
C GLN A 609 14.29 0.06 22.00
N LEU A 610 14.14 0.79 20.88
CA LEU A 610 14.17 0.26 19.49
C LEU A 610 15.44 0.62 18.71
N ASP A 611 16.54 0.99 19.37
CA ASP A 611 17.81 1.34 18.69
C ASP A 611 18.94 0.34 18.98
N PRO A 612 19.02 -0.76 18.20
CA PRO A 612 20.14 -1.71 18.28
C PRO A 612 21.48 -1.04 17.99
N LEU A 613 21.54 0.01 17.16
CA LEU A 613 22.80 0.65 16.79
C LEU A 613 23.40 1.42 17.96
N SER A 614 22.57 2.13 18.74
CA SER A 614 22.99 2.77 19.98
C SER A 614 23.42 1.75 21.04
N ALA A 615 22.69 0.65 21.19
CA ALA A 615 23.10 -0.45 22.08
C ALA A 615 24.47 -1.02 21.68
N MET A 616 24.66 -1.32 20.39
CA MET A 616 25.94 -1.84 19.90
C MET A 616 27.07 -0.81 20.01
N SER A 617 26.77 0.47 19.84
CA SER A 617 27.76 1.55 20.02
C SER A 617 28.23 1.64 21.47
N ARG A 618 27.32 1.56 22.45
CA ARG A 618 27.68 1.55 23.88
C ARG A 618 28.58 0.38 24.23
N ILE A 619 28.19 -0.84 23.81
CA ILE A 619 29.00 -2.05 24.05
C ILE A 619 30.36 -1.94 23.36
N ALA A 620 30.40 -1.46 22.11
CA ALA A 620 31.66 -1.28 21.39
C ALA A 620 32.61 -0.31 22.12
N GLY A 621 32.10 0.80 22.64
CA GLY A 621 32.88 1.77 23.42
C GLY A 621 33.46 1.19 24.71
N GLU A 622 32.65 0.47 25.47
CA GLU A 622 33.09 -0.22 26.69
C GLU A 622 34.14 -1.29 26.40
N VAL A 623 33.90 -2.16 25.41
CA VAL A 623 34.85 -3.21 25.00
C VAL A 623 36.16 -2.60 24.54
N ALA A 624 36.11 -1.55 23.70
CA ALA A 624 37.30 -0.88 23.21
C ALA A 624 38.13 -0.28 24.34
N TYR A 625 37.49 0.34 25.33
CA TYR A 625 38.18 0.87 26.50
C TYR A 625 38.85 -0.24 27.31
N LEU A 626 38.11 -1.30 27.64
CA LEU A 626 38.61 -2.41 28.46
C LEU A 626 39.74 -3.18 27.76
N GLU A 627 39.66 -3.34 26.44
CA GLU A 627 40.73 -3.95 25.64
C GLU A 627 42.01 -3.11 25.67
N GLY A 628 41.91 -1.80 25.40
CA GLY A 628 43.07 -0.93 25.43
C GLY A 628 43.70 -0.83 26.82
N ARG A 629 42.85 -0.81 27.86
CA ARG A 629 43.28 -0.89 29.26
C ARG A 629 43.98 -2.21 29.60
N GLY A 630 43.46 -3.33 29.10
CA GLY A 630 44.08 -4.65 29.26
C GLY A 630 45.49 -4.67 28.67
N GLN A 631 45.64 -4.21 27.42
CA GLN A 631 46.94 -4.15 26.76
C GLN A 631 47.95 -3.24 27.46
N LEU A 632 47.49 -2.16 28.10
CA LEU A 632 48.37 -1.33 28.93
C LEU A 632 48.84 -2.07 30.18
N ARG A 633 47.95 -2.81 30.84
CA ARG A 633 48.29 -3.59 32.04
C ARG A 633 49.15 -4.81 31.74
N ASP A 634 49.03 -5.38 30.55
CA ASP A 634 49.93 -6.44 30.09
C ASP A 634 51.36 -5.92 29.88
N GLN A 635 51.50 -4.64 29.48
CA GLN A 635 52.80 -3.97 29.35
C GLN A 635 53.36 -3.51 30.70
N ASP A 636 52.52 -2.94 31.57
CA ASP A 636 52.86 -2.46 32.91
C ASP A 636 51.67 -2.67 33.87
N PRO A 637 51.70 -3.73 34.70
CA PRO A 637 50.59 -4.06 35.60
C PRO A 637 50.23 -2.97 36.60
N ASP A 638 51.19 -2.12 36.99
CA ASP A 638 51.03 -1.07 38.00
C ASP A 638 50.76 0.31 37.37
N CYS A 639 50.57 0.38 36.04
CA CYS A 639 50.35 1.65 35.37
C CYS A 639 49.05 2.34 35.82
N VAL A 640 49.15 3.66 36.02
CA VAL A 640 47.98 4.51 36.21
C VAL A 640 47.39 4.85 34.84
N VAL A 641 46.18 4.39 34.55
CA VAL A 641 45.52 4.60 33.26
C VAL A 641 44.95 6.02 33.20
N CYS A 642 45.37 6.78 32.19
CA CYS A 642 44.89 8.11 31.86
C CYS A 642 44.42 8.13 30.40
N ALA A 643 43.11 8.27 30.20
CA ALA A 643 42.50 8.13 28.89
C ALA A 643 42.10 9.46 28.23
N LEU A 644 42.25 9.51 26.91
CA LEU A 644 41.69 10.53 26.03
C LEU A 644 40.64 9.91 25.12
N VAL A 645 39.40 10.40 25.17
CA VAL A 645 38.30 9.93 24.34
C VAL A 645 38.02 10.95 23.23
N ILE A 646 38.24 10.56 21.98
CA ILE A 646 38.01 11.39 20.79
C ILE A 646 36.65 11.03 20.19
N GLY A 647 35.65 11.88 20.42
CA GLY A 647 34.27 11.69 19.97
C GLY A 647 33.33 11.38 21.15
N CYS A 648 32.36 12.24 21.40
CA CYS A 648 31.40 12.12 22.51
C CYS A 648 30.01 11.64 22.03
N GLY A 649 29.98 10.59 21.21
CA GLY A 649 28.75 9.84 20.89
C GLY A 649 28.53 8.69 21.88
N GLN A 650 27.56 7.81 21.61
CA GLN A 650 27.23 6.67 22.49
C GLN A 650 28.43 5.78 22.84
N ALA A 651 29.30 5.49 21.87
CA ALA A 651 30.52 4.71 22.11
C ALA A 651 31.55 5.47 22.98
N GLY A 652 31.78 6.75 22.70
CA GLY A 652 32.70 7.55 23.50
C GLY A 652 32.23 7.76 24.93
N LEU A 653 30.94 8.01 25.14
CA LEU A 653 30.36 8.12 26.48
C LEU A 653 30.49 6.80 27.27
N ALA A 654 30.24 5.66 26.61
CA ALA A 654 30.45 4.36 27.25
C ALA A 654 31.92 4.09 27.61
N ALA A 655 32.87 4.56 26.80
CA ALA A 655 34.29 4.50 27.14
C ALA A 655 34.65 5.38 28.34
N ILE A 656 34.04 6.57 28.44
CA ILE A 656 34.18 7.46 29.60
C ILE A 656 33.64 6.76 30.86
N ASP A 657 32.44 6.19 30.79
CA ASP A 657 31.86 5.46 31.93
C ASP A 657 32.70 4.25 32.34
N ALA A 658 33.25 3.52 31.36
CA ALA A 658 34.11 2.37 31.62
C ALA A 658 35.39 2.77 32.36
N ALA A 659 35.96 3.94 32.04
CA ALA A 659 37.10 4.50 32.77
C ALA A 659 36.76 4.80 34.24
N VAL A 660 35.62 5.46 34.47
CA VAL A 660 35.15 5.80 35.82
C VAL A 660 34.86 4.54 36.63
N ARG A 661 34.16 3.55 36.06
CA ARG A 661 33.88 2.27 36.73
C ARG A 661 35.14 1.48 37.04
N SER A 662 36.17 1.61 36.21
CA SER A 662 37.46 0.94 36.40
C SER A 662 38.34 1.59 37.46
N GLY A 663 37.93 2.75 38.01
CA GLY A 663 38.69 3.51 39.00
C GLY A 663 39.90 4.24 38.42
N ASP A 664 39.95 4.39 37.10
CA ASP A 664 41.08 5.02 36.39
C ASP A 664 40.99 6.55 36.47
N VAL A 665 42.04 7.26 36.02
CA VAL A 665 42.04 8.73 36.05
C VAL A 665 40.89 9.25 35.18
N PRO A 666 40.02 10.16 35.69
CA PRO A 666 38.90 10.69 34.93
C PRO A 666 39.34 11.21 33.55
N PRO A 667 38.73 10.72 32.45
CA PRO A 667 39.26 10.93 31.13
C PRO A 667 39.09 12.38 30.67
N ALA A 668 39.94 12.77 29.72
CA ALA A 668 39.69 13.94 28.88
C ALA A 668 38.85 13.51 27.67
N ALA A 669 37.92 14.37 27.25
CA ALA A 669 37.03 14.10 26.13
C ALA A 669 37.13 15.20 25.08
N ILE A 670 36.98 14.83 23.81
CA ILE A 670 36.93 15.75 22.69
C ILE A 670 35.63 15.53 21.93
N GLY A 671 34.87 16.59 21.66
CA GLY A 671 33.58 16.54 20.98
C GLY A 671 33.41 17.68 19.98
N SER A 672 32.52 17.49 19.00
CA SER A 672 32.32 18.45 17.90
C SER A 672 31.09 19.34 18.08
N ARG A 673 30.45 19.28 19.25
CA ARG A 673 29.19 19.99 19.55
C ARG A 673 29.21 20.48 21.00
N VAL A 674 28.71 21.69 21.23
CA VAL A 674 28.76 22.31 22.57
C VAL A 674 27.91 21.55 23.58
N GLU A 675 26.80 20.96 23.14
CA GLU A 675 25.86 20.21 23.98
C GLU A 675 26.49 18.93 24.56
N GLN A 676 27.49 18.38 23.87
CA GLN A 676 28.21 17.19 24.33
C GLN A 676 29.05 17.44 25.58
N ARG A 677 29.38 18.70 25.90
CA ARG A 677 30.20 19.04 27.07
C ARG A 677 29.52 18.64 28.37
N ALA A 678 28.27 19.05 28.54
CA ALA A 678 27.51 18.77 29.76
C ALA A 678 27.31 17.25 29.94
N VAL A 679 27.04 16.54 28.83
CA VAL A 679 26.87 15.09 28.83
C VAL A 679 28.18 14.38 29.17
N ALA A 680 29.29 14.73 28.55
CA ALA A 680 30.59 14.12 28.85
C ALA A 680 30.99 14.28 30.32
N PHE A 681 30.72 15.45 30.92
CA PHE A 681 30.96 15.68 32.34
C PHE A 681 30.01 14.88 33.23
N ALA A 682 28.75 14.72 32.86
CA ALA A 682 27.80 13.87 33.59
C ALA A 682 28.23 12.39 33.62
N HIS A 683 28.87 11.93 32.54
CA HIS A 683 29.47 10.59 32.46
C HIS A 683 30.84 10.50 33.16
N GLY A 684 31.39 11.61 33.66
CA GLY A 684 32.60 11.63 34.49
C GLY A 684 33.89 12.05 33.79
N ALA A 685 33.82 12.62 32.58
CA ALA A 685 34.98 13.30 32.00
C ALA A 685 35.36 14.54 32.84
N LYS A 686 36.65 14.82 32.99
CA LYS A 686 37.13 15.97 33.78
C LYS A 686 37.50 17.17 32.92
N ARG A 687 37.71 16.94 31.62
CA ARG A 687 38.04 17.97 30.64
C ARG A 687 37.31 17.71 29.33
N PHE A 688 36.83 18.78 28.71
CA PHE A 688 36.18 18.71 27.41
C PHE A 688 36.80 19.72 26.44
N VAL A 689 37.12 19.27 25.23
CA VAL A 689 37.62 20.12 24.13
C VAL A 689 36.58 20.12 23.01
N LEU A 690 36.21 21.31 22.54
CA LEU A 690 35.25 21.52 21.46
C LEU A 690 35.99 21.68 20.11
N ASP A 691 35.29 21.34 19.02
CA ASP A 691 35.73 21.54 17.63
C ASP A 691 37.09 20.90 17.32
N PRO A 692 37.17 19.56 17.28
CA PRO A 692 38.41 18.84 17.08
C PRO A 692 39.03 19.09 15.70
N ASP A 693 40.29 19.50 15.70
CA ASP A 693 41.23 19.37 14.60
C ASP A 693 42.52 18.68 15.10
N PRO A 694 43.41 18.18 14.22
CA PRO A 694 44.63 17.50 14.63
C PRO A 694 45.53 18.32 15.58
N ALA A 695 45.65 19.63 15.36
CA ALA A 695 46.46 20.50 16.20
C ALA A 695 45.87 20.64 17.62
N MET A 696 44.55 20.68 17.74
CA MET A 696 43.84 20.72 19.01
C MET A 696 43.98 19.40 19.76
N VAL A 697 43.90 18.27 19.04
CA VAL A 697 44.17 16.94 19.62
C VAL A 697 45.60 16.86 20.13
N ALA A 698 46.59 17.32 19.37
CA ALA A 698 47.99 17.35 19.80
C ALA A 698 48.21 18.23 21.05
N ARG A 699 47.58 19.41 21.12
CA ARG A 699 47.60 20.26 22.34
C ARG A 699 46.95 19.57 23.54
N CYS A 700 45.86 18.83 23.32
CA CYS A 700 45.20 18.07 24.37
C CYS A 700 46.12 16.94 24.87
N ILE A 701 46.75 16.19 23.96
CA ILE A 701 47.74 15.16 24.27
C ILE A 701 48.90 15.72 25.09
N ALA A 702 49.47 16.86 24.68
CA ALA A 702 50.58 17.48 25.43
C ALA A 702 50.18 17.88 26.85
N SER A 703 48.93 18.32 27.05
CA SER A 703 48.44 18.75 28.36
C SER A 703 47.96 17.61 29.26
N VAL A 704 47.35 16.56 28.68
CA VAL A 704 46.74 15.44 29.42
C VAL A 704 47.74 14.31 29.61
N ARG A 705 48.65 14.12 28.65
CA ARG A 705 49.60 13.00 28.53
C ARG A 705 48.91 11.63 28.68
N PRO A 706 47.90 11.32 27.85
CA PRO A 706 47.15 10.07 27.95
C PRO A 706 48.01 8.87 27.54
N ASN A 707 47.89 7.75 28.25
CA ASN A 707 48.47 6.46 27.85
C ASN A 707 47.42 5.53 27.21
N LEU A 708 46.14 5.93 27.19
CA LEU A 708 45.07 5.29 26.43
C LEU A 708 44.34 6.32 25.57
N VAL A 709 44.13 6.05 24.28
CA VAL A 709 43.29 6.89 23.41
C VAL A 709 42.17 6.03 22.82
N VAL A 710 40.92 6.45 22.99
CA VAL A 710 39.76 5.80 22.36
C VAL A 710 39.19 6.72 21.28
N CYS A 711 39.24 6.27 20.03
CA CYS A 711 38.77 7.01 18.87
C CYS A 711 37.38 6.54 18.43
N ALA A 712 36.38 7.43 18.54
CA ALA A 712 34.97 7.17 18.25
C ALA A 712 34.28 8.35 17.52
N ALA A 713 35.06 9.24 16.89
CA ALA A 713 34.52 10.41 16.21
C ALA A 713 34.05 10.04 14.80
N GLY A 714 32.73 10.00 14.59
CA GLY A 714 32.16 9.66 13.29
C GLY A 714 30.80 10.28 13.06
N ARG A 715 30.46 10.47 11.77
CA ARG A 715 29.09 10.77 11.34
C ARG A 715 28.63 9.66 10.42
N ARG A 716 27.40 9.19 10.63
CA ARG A 716 26.82 8.12 9.85
C ARG A 716 26.83 8.44 8.35
N GLY A 717 27.28 7.49 7.54
CA GLY A 717 27.36 7.62 6.08
C GLY A 717 28.46 8.55 5.58
N ARG A 718 29.33 9.09 6.45
CA ARG A 718 30.49 9.90 6.06
C ARG A 718 31.80 9.22 6.49
N PRO A 719 32.91 9.48 5.78
CA PRO A 719 34.23 9.10 6.27
C PRO A 719 34.50 9.66 7.66
N ALA A 720 35.23 8.91 8.48
CA ALA A 720 35.72 9.36 9.76
C ALA A 720 36.76 10.48 9.54
N PRO A 721 36.70 11.60 10.28
CA PRO A 721 37.73 12.63 10.20
C PRO A 721 39.03 12.09 10.80
N VAL A 722 40.15 12.31 10.12
CA VAL A 722 41.48 12.04 10.69
C VAL A 722 41.78 13.14 11.72
N LEU A 723 41.82 12.76 12.99
CA LEU A 723 42.01 13.65 14.14
C LEU A 723 43.31 13.35 14.90
N LEU A 724 43.84 12.13 14.76
CA LEU A 724 45.13 11.72 15.31
C LEU A 724 46.10 11.46 14.15
N ASP A 725 46.79 12.51 13.74
CA ASP A 725 47.77 12.49 12.66
C ASP A 725 49.16 12.03 13.16
N ARG A 726 50.17 12.09 12.29
CA ARG A 726 51.53 11.62 12.62
C ARG A 726 52.18 12.43 13.75
N GLU A 727 51.91 13.73 13.80
CA GLU A 727 52.44 14.60 14.85
C GLU A 727 51.78 14.28 16.19
N GLY A 728 50.45 14.14 16.20
CA GLY A 728 49.71 13.70 17.38
C GLY A 728 50.19 12.33 17.90
N LEU A 729 50.41 11.36 17.01
CA LEU A 729 50.96 10.04 17.36
C LEU A 729 52.37 10.11 17.96
N ALA A 730 53.23 10.99 17.43
CA ALA A 730 54.58 11.19 17.95
C ALA A 730 54.59 11.88 19.32
N ALA A 731 53.57 12.70 19.61
CA ALA A 731 53.42 13.40 20.88
C ALA A 731 52.84 12.53 22.01
N LEU A 732 52.31 11.34 21.70
CA LEU A 732 51.81 10.41 22.71
C LEU A 732 52.97 9.87 23.58
N PRO A 733 52.73 9.64 24.88
CA PRO A 733 53.66 8.92 25.75
C PRO A 733 54.09 7.57 25.15
N PHE A 734 55.33 7.16 25.43
CA PHE A 734 55.84 5.84 25.04
C PHE A 734 54.93 4.72 25.60
N GLY A 735 54.64 3.71 24.79
CA GLY A 735 53.79 2.58 25.19
C GLY A 735 52.28 2.87 25.16
N THR A 736 51.86 4.04 24.70
CA THR A 736 50.42 4.38 24.61
C THR A 736 49.66 3.40 23.72
N VAL A 737 48.45 3.03 24.14
CA VAL A 737 47.52 2.23 23.34
C VAL A 737 46.44 3.13 22.75
N VAL A 738 46.20 3.02 21.45
CA VAL A 738 45.12 3.71 20.73
C VAL A 738 44.15 2.65 20.23
N VAL A 739 42.87 2.75 20.59
CA VAL A 739 41.81 1.87 20.09
C VAL A 739 40.88 2.67 19.20
N ASP A 740 40.85 2.36 17.91
CA ASP A 740 40.08 3.09 16.91
C ASP A 740 38.85 2.30 16.44
N LEU A 741 37.66 2.77 16.85
CA LEU A 741 36.39 2.16 16.48
C LEU A 741 35.93 2.54 15.06
N THR A 742 36.63 3.44 14.39
CA THR A 742 36.15 4.09 13.16
C THR A 742 36.86 3.60 11.89
N ALA A 743 37.66 2.52 11.97
CA ALA A 743 38.44 2.00 10.84
C ALA A 743 37.60 1.71 9.58
N LYS A 744 36.38 1.19 9.73
CA LYS A 744 35.46 0.95 8.60
C LYS A 744 35.07 2.22 7.82
N ALA A 745 35.20 3.38 8.45
CA ALA A 745 34.93 4.68 7.85
C ALA A 745 36.22 5.44 7.50
N GLY A 746 37.39 4.81 7.59
CA GLY A 746 38.70 5.41 7.28
C GLY A 746 39.60 5.65 8.50
N GLY A 747 39.06 5.55 9.73
CA GLY A 747 39.82 5.75 10.96
C GLY A 747 39.95 7.21 11.38
N ASN A 748 39.99 7.46 12.69
CA ASN A 748 40.37 8.76 13.24
C ASN A 748 41.89 8.88 13.34
N CYS A 749 42.60 7.75 13.43
CA CYS A 749 44.05 7.71 13.44
C CYS A 749 44.61 7.38 12.05
N VAL A 750 45.62 8.15 11.61
CA VAL A 750 46.18 8.08 10.24
C VAL A 750 46.84 6.73 9.91
N VAL A 751 47.18 5.93 10.92
CA VAL A 751 47.79 4.59 10.74
C VAL A 751 46.81 3.45 11.00
N THR A 752 45.53 3.75 11.29
CA THR A 752 44.50 2.74 11.56
C THR A 752 44.34 1.80 10.37
N ARG A 753 44.28 0.51 10.67
CA ARG A 753 43.99 -0.58 9.72
C ARG A 753 42.83 -1.41 10.26
N VAL A 754 41.89 -1.78 9.39
CA VAL A 754 40.72 -2.57 9.78
C VAL A 754 41.16 -3.97 10.19
N ASP A 755 40.70 -4.45 11.35
CA ASP A 755 41.00 -5.79 11.90
C ASP A 755 42.51 -6.08 12.07
N ASP A 756 43.28 -5.06 12.45
CA ASP A 756 44.74 -5.15 12.58
C ASP A 756 45.25 -4.37 13.80
N THR A 757 46.45 -4.72 14.25
CA THR A 757 47.18 -4.04 15.32
C THR A 757 48.53 -3.55 14.78
N VAL A 758 48.75 -2.24 14.84
CA VAL A 758 49.96 -1.59 14.33
C VAL A 758 50.77 -1.02 15.48
N THR A 759 51.99 -1.52 15.67
CA THR A 759 52.95 -0.94 16.62
C THR A 759 53.92 -0.01 15.91
N LEU A 760 54.04 1.23 16.39
CA LEU A 760 54.91 2.27 15.84
C LEU A 760 56.31 2.25 16.46
N ALA A 761 57.25 2.98 15.85
CA ALA A 761 58.63 3.06 16.33
C ALA A 761 58.78 3.66 17.75
N ASN A 762 57.81 4.49 18.18
CA ASN A 762 57.73 5.03 19.55
C ASN A 762 56.96 4.10 20.52
N ASN A 763 56.78 2.83 20.15
CA ASN A 763 56.04 1.80 20.89
C ASN A 763 54.57 2.13 21.16
N VAL A 764 53.99 3.08 20.42
CA VAL A 764 52.55 3.31 20.42
C VAL A 764 51.87 2.20 19.63
N THR A 765 50.87 1.55 20.23
CA THR A 765 50.11 0.46 19.61
C THR A 765 48.73 0.96 19.20
N VAL A 766 48.37 0.81 17.93
CA VAL A 766 47.08 1.21 17.37
C VAL A 766 46.30 -0.04 16.99
N VAL A 767 45.16 -0.26 17.65
CA VAL A 767 44.31 -1.44 17.50
C VAL A 767 42.99 -1.03 16.88
N SER A 768 42.50 -1.81 15.93
CA SER A 768 41.12 -1.70 15.48
C SER A 768 40.49 -3.06 15.21
N ARG A 769 39.21 -3.16 15.52
CA ARG A 769 38.34 -4.29 15.19
C ARG A 769 37.12 -3.80 14.44
N SER A 770 36.72 -4.55 13.43
CA SER A 770 35.57 -4.28 12.60
C SER A 770 34.25 -4.61 13.33
N ASN A 771 34.31 -5.37 14.44
CA ASN A 771 33.15 -5.82 15.20
C ASN A 771 33.39 -5.95 16.72
N PHE A 772 33.70 -4.84 17.41
CA PHE A 772 33.90 -4.84 18.87
C PHE A 772 32.79 -5.54 19.68
N PRO A 773 31.48 -5.37 19.38
CA PRO A 773 30.43 -6.06 20.14
C PRO A 773 30.51 -7.59 20.11
N SER A 774 31.11 -8.17 19.06
CA SER A 774 31.27 -9.63 18.95
C SER A 774 32.28 -10.22 19.92
N ALA A 775 33.08 -9.41 20.61
CA ALA A 775 33.97 -9.88 21.68
C ALA A 775 33.20 -10.22 22.97
N ARG A 776 31.96 -9.76 23.11
CA ARG A 776 31.04 -10.04 24.22
C ARG A 776 29.67 -10.47 23.66
N PRO A 777 29.63 -11.61 22.93
CA PRO A 777 28.46 -11.98 22.14
C PRO A 777 27.22 -12.25 23.01
N ASP A 778 27.38 -12.70 24.25
CA ASP A 778 26.33 -12.88 25.24
C ASP A 778 25.58 -11.56 25.54
N ILE A 779 26.31 -10.54 25.99
CA ILE A 779 25.75 -9.23 26.36
C ILE A 779 25.22 -8.53 25.11
N ALA A 780 25.96 -8.58 24.01
CA ALA A 780 25.58 -7.93 22.78
C ALA A 780 24.33 -8.57 22.15
N SER A 781 24.18 -9.89 22.21
CA SER A 781 22.96 -10.56 21.72
C SER A 781 21.74 -10.21 22.57
N ARG A 782 21.88 -10.12 23.90
CA ARG A 782 20.77 -9.70 24.78
C ARG A 782 20.32 -8.27 24.47
N ALA A 783 21.27 -7.35 24.32
CA ALA A 783 20.95 -5.94 24.04
C ALA A 783 20.39 -5.74 22.62
N TYR A 784 20.92 -6.46 21.64
CA TYR A 784 20.41 -6.45 20.27
C TYR A 784 19.03 -7.11 20.18
N GLY A 785 18.91 -8.31 20.74
CA GLY A 785 17.72 -9.15 20.72
C GLY A 785 16.51 -8.50 21.36
N ALA A 786 16.69 -7.78 22.48
CA ALA A 786 15.60 -7.03 23.10
C ALA A 786 15.01 -5.94 22.17
N ALA A 787 15.89 -5.21 21.45
CA ALA A 787 15.45 -4.19 20.49
C ALA A 787 14.83 -4.84 19.24
N ALA A 788 15.40 -5.95 18.76
CA ALA A 788 14.85 -6.72 17.65
C ALA A 788 13.47 -7.31 17.98
N ALA A 789 13.30 -7.91 19.16
CA ALA A 789 12.04 -8.47 19.64
C ALA A 789 10.96 -7.37 19.76
N THR A 790 11.31 -6.20 20.27
CA THR A 790 10.38 -5.06 20.34
C THR A 790 9.95 -4.61 18.93
N ALA A 791 10.87 -4.56 17.97
CA ALA A 791 10.55 -4.25 16.58
C ALA A 791 9.62 -5.31 15.97
N ILE A 792 9.92 -6.60 16.20
CA ILE A 792 9.10 -7.74 15.74
C ILE A 792 7.68 -7.65 16.29
N LEU A 793 7.51 -7.36 17.58
CA LEU A 793 6.19 -7.21 18.21
C LEU A 793 5.39 -6.03 17.63
N GLY A 794 6.07 -4.95 17.23
CA GLY A 794 5.46 -3.84 16.51
C GLY A 794 4.84 -4.26 15.16
N TYR A 795 5.38 -5.30 14.52
CA TYR A 795 4.82 -5.87 13.30
C TYR A 795 3.69 -6.88 13.56
N SER A 796 3.59 -7.48 14.74
CA SER A 796 2.56 -8.47 15.07
C SER A 796 1.30 -7.89 15.72
N ALA A 797 1.36 -6.70 16.30
CA ALA A 797 0.28 -6.10 17.13
C ALA A 797 -0.97 -5.59 16.37
N ALA A 798 -1.24 -6.09 15.16
CA ALA A 798 -2.46 -5.79 14.40
C ALA A 798 -3.41 -7.00 14.39
N THR A 799 -3.99 -7.33 15.55
CA THR A 799 -5.28 -8.04 15.64
C THR A 799 -6.39 -7.03 15.90
#